data_AF-A0A2Y9LK38-F1
#
_entry.id   AF-A0A2Y9LK38-F1
#
_cell.length_a   1.000
_cell.length_b   1.000
_cell.length_c   1.000
_cell.angle_alpha   90.00
_cell.angle_beta   90.00
_cell.angle_gamma   90.00
#
_symmetry.space_group_name_H-M   'P 1'
#
loop_
_entity.id
_entity.type
_entity.pdbx_description
1 polymer ?
#
loop_
_entity_poly.entity_id
_entity_poly.type
_entity_poly.pdbx_seq_one_letter_code
_entity_poly.pdbx_strand_id
1 'polypeptide(L)'
;MAPRLQLEKAAWRWAETVRPEEVSQEHIETAYRIWLEPCIRGVCRRNCKGNPNCLVGIGEHIWLGEIDENSFHNIDDPNCERRKKNSFVGLTNLGATCYVNTFLQVWFLNLELRQALYLCPSTCSDYMMGDGIQEEKDYEPQTICEHLQYLFALLQNSNRRYIDPSGFVKALGLDTGQQQDAQEFSKLFMSLLEDTLSKQKNPDVRNIVQQQFCGEYAYVTVCNQCGRESKLLSKFYELELNIQGHKQLTDCISEFLKEEKLEGDNRYFCENCQSKQNATRKIRLLSLPCTLNLQLMRFVFDRQTGHKKKLNTYIGFSEILDMEPYVEHKGGSYVYELSAVLIHRGVSAYSGHYIAHVKDPQSGEWYKFNDEDIEKMEGKKLQLGIEEDLAEPSKSQTRKPKCGKGTHCSRNAYMLVYRLQAQEKPNTTIQVPAFLQELVDRDNSKFEEWCIEMAEMRKQSVDKGKAKHEEVKELYQRLPAGAEPYEFVSLEWLQKWLDESTPTKPIDNHACLCSHDKLHPDKISIMKRISEYAADIFYSRYGGGPRLTVKALCKECVVERCRVLRLKNQLNEDYKTVNNLLKATVKGNDGFWVGKSSLRSWRQLALEQLDEQDGDADQSSGKMNGNTLNKDESKEERKEEEEELNFNEDILCPHGELCISENERRLVSKEAWSKLQQYFPKAPEFPSYKECCSQCKILEREGEENEALHKMIANEQKTSLPNLFQDKNRPCLSNWPEDTDVLYIVSQFFVEEWRKFVRKPTRCSPVSSVGNSALLCPHGGLMFTFASMTKEDSKLIALIWPSEWQMIQKLFVVDHVIKIMRTEGGDANLSETQYISEPKLCPECREGLLCQQQRDLREYTQATIYVHKVVDNKKVASQSPTAGLPWWHSG
;
A
#
# COMPACT_ATOMS: atom_id res chain seq x y z
N MET A 1 -17.34 34.14 22.18
CA MET A 1 -16.76 34.65 20.92
C MET A 1 -17.85 34.76 19.88
N ALA A 2 -17.91 35.87 19.16
CA ALA A 2 -18.87 36.06 18.08
C ALA A 2 -18.55 35.10 16.91
N PRO A 3 -19.52 34.35 16.37
CA PRO A 3 -19.35 33.58 15.14
C PRO A 3 -18.77 34.42 13.99
N ARG A 4 -18.02 33.81 13.07
CA ARG A 4 -17.43 34.48 11.88
C ARG A 4 -18.42 35.41 11.18
N LEU A 5 -19.65 34.94 10.97
CA LEU A 5 -20.72 35.68 10.31
C LEU A 5 -21.09 36.98 11.05
N GLN A 6 -20.99 37.01 12.38
CA GLN A 6 -21.26 38.21 13.19
C GLN A 6 -20.10 39.22 13.08
N LEU A 7 -18.85 38.74 13.09
CA LEU A 7 -17.67 39.60 12.92
C LEU A 7 -17.60 40.20 11.52
N GLU A 8 -18.03 39.46 10.50
CA GLU A 8 -18.11 39.94 9.13
C GLU A 8 -19.21 40.98 8.95
N LYS A 9 -20.40 40.76 9.52
CA LYS A 9 -21.45 41.78 9.56
C LYS A 9 -21.02 43.04 10.30
N ALA A 10 -20.35 42.90 11.44
CA ALA A 10 -19.86 44.04 12.22
C ALA A 10 -18.82 44.87 11.43
N ALA A 11 -17.92 44.20 10.71
CA ALA A 11 -16.87 44.84 9.91
C ALA A 11 -17.41 45.75 8.78
N TRP A 12 -18.62 45.48 8.29
CA TRP A 12 -19.22 46.19 7.15
C TRP A 12 -20.52 46.94 7.48
N ARG A 13 -20.97 46.95 8.74
CA ARG A 13 -22.24 47.57 9.14
C ARG A 13 -22.33 49.05 8.76
N TRP A 14 -21.21 49.76 8.82
CA TRP A 14 -21.13 51.18 8.47
C TRP A 14 -21.41 51.46 6.98
N ALA A 15 -21.24 50.48 6.08
CA ALA A 15 -21.48 50.64 4.64
C ALA A 15 -22.95 50.93 4.30
N GLU A 16 -23.89 50.61 5.21
CA GLU A 16 -25.30 50.94 5.06
C GLU A 16 -25.54 52.46 5.11
N THR A 17 -24.78 53.19 5.93
CA THR A 17 -25.00 54.62 6.22
C THR A 17 -23.96 55.55 5.60
N VAL A 18 -22.76 55.04 5.28
CA VAL A 18 -21.64 55.83 4.75
C VAL A 18 -21.58 55.69 3.23
N ARG A 19 -21.35 56.81 2.52
CA ARG A 19 -21.17 56.79 1.06
C ARG A 19 -19.75 56.34 0.69
N PRO A 20 -19.53 55.70 -0.48
CA PRO A 20 -18.20 55.27 -0.92
C PRO A 20 -17.15 56.40 -0.93
N GLU A 21 -17.56 57.64 -1.18
CA GLU A 21 -16.69 58.81 -1.21
C GLU A 21 -16.27 59.29 0.20
N GLU A 22 -16.95 58.82 1.25
CA GLU A 22 -16.79 59.23 2.65
C GLU A 22 -16.04 58.17 3.50
N VAL A 23 -15.46 57.15 2.87
CA VAL A 23 -14.72 56.09 3.56
C VAL A 23 -13.44 56.64 4.21
N SER A 24 -13.47 56.82 5.53
CA SER A 24 -12.35 57.20 6.39
C SER A 24 -11.42 56.02 6.75
N GLN A 25 -10.29 56.33 7.38
CA GLN A 25 -9.31 55.36 7.88
C GLN A 25 -9.90 54.41 8.94
N GLU A 26 -10.76 54.92 9.83
CA GLU A 26 -11.43 54.12 10.86
C GLU A 26 -12.32 53.02 10.23
N HIS A 27 -12.99 53.34 9.11
CA HIS A 27 -13.79 52.36 8.37
C HIS A 27 -12.91 51.27 7.74
N ILE A 28 -11.73 51.64 7.22
CA ILE A 28 -10.75 50.70 6.68
C ILE A 28 -10.29 49.74 7.78
N GLU A 29 -9.81 50.25 8.91
CA GLU A 29 -9.35 49.42 10.02
C GLU A 29 -10.45 48.54 10.61
N THR A 30 -11.69 49.02 10.62
CA THR A 30 -12.88 48.24 11.01
C THR A 30 -13.16 47.10 10.02
N ALA A 31 -13.03 47.33 8.71
CA ALA A 31 -13.19 46.30 7.68
C ALA A 31 -12.13 45.18 7.81
N TYR A 32 -10.89 45.54 8.15
CA TYR A 32 -9.80 44.59 8.43
C TYR A 32 -9.81 44.05 9.86
N ARG A 33 -10.73 44.52 10.73
CA ARG A 33 -10.93 44.03 12.09
C ARG A 33 -9.68 44.18 12.97
N ILE A 34 -8.93 45.26 12.76
CA ILE A 34 -7.67 45.57 13.46
C ILE A 34 -7.90 45.70 14.97
N TRP A 35 -9.01 46.33 15.37
CA TRP A 35 -9.34 46.65 16.76
C TRP A 35 -9.98 45.50 17.56
N LEU A 36 -10.02 44.27 17.02
CA LEU A 36 -10.50 43.12 17.78
C LEU A 36 -9.49 42.65 18.82
N GLU A 37 -9.94 42.37 20.04
CA GLU A 37 -9.09 41.79 21.08
C GLU A 37 -8.53 40.42 20.68
N PRO A 38 -7.26 40.10 21.03
CA PRO A 38 -6.70 38.77 20.88
C PRO A 38 -7.51 37.71 21.62
N CYS A 39 -7.58 36.50 21.06
CA CYS A 39 -8.27 35.39 21.71
C CYS A 39 -7.42 34.78 22.85
N ILE A 40 -8.07 34.50 23.98
CA ILE A 40 -7.41 33.91 25.17
C ILE A 40 -7.38 32.38 25.07
N ARG A 41 -6.21 31.76 25.30
CA ARG A 41 -6.02 30.31 25.36
C ARG A 41 -6.82 29.70 26.51
N GLY A 42 -7.44 28.54 26.31
CA GLY A 42 -8.33 27.89 27.28
C GLY A 42 -9.80 28.33 27.18
N VAL A 43 -10.04 29.60 26.79
CA VAL A 43 -11.39 30.10 26.42
C VAL A 43 -11.67 29.86 24.92
N CYS A 44 -10.67 30.11 24.08
CA CYS A 44 -10.69 29.77 22.66
C CYS A 44 -10.25 28.32 22.47
N ARG A 45 -11.07 27.47 21.83
CA ARG A 45 -10.72 26.07 21.55
C ARG A 45 -10.23 25.82 20.11
N ARG A 46 -10.45 26.75 19.18
CA ARG A 46 -10.09 26.62 17.76
C ARG A 46 -9.77 27.98 17.15
N ASN A 47 -8.96 28.02 16.10
CA ASN A 47 -8.62 29.29 15.46
C ASN A 47 -9.85 30.03 14.93
N CYS A 48 -10.03 31.28 15.38
CA CYS A 48 -11.11 32.14 14.94
C CYS A 48 -10.75 32.76 13.59
N LYS A 49 -11.26 32.17 12.49
CA LYS A 49 -11.05 32.66 11.12
C LYS A 49 -11.47 34.13 10.92
N GLY A 50 -12.39 34.66 11.71
CA GLY A 50 -12.84 36.05 11.60
C GLY A 50 -12.01 37.06 12.42
N ASN A 51 -11.06 36.62 13.24
CA ASN A 51 -10.24 37.49 14.07
C ASN A 51 -8.75 37.37 13.66
N PRO A 52 -8.16 38.41 13.04
CA PRO A 52 -6.74 38.39 12.66
C PRO A 52 -5.80 38.34 13.87
N ASN A 53 -6.26 38.72 15.06
CA ASN A 53 -5.52 38.66 16.33
C ASN A 53 -5.65 37.31 17.06
N CYS A 54 -6.40 36.35 16.49
CA CYS A 54 -6.50 35.02 17.08
C CYS A 54 -5.34 34.13 16.62
N LEU A 55 -4.38 33.91 17.53
CA LEU A 55 -3.28 32.96 17.37
C LEU A 55 -3.55 31.60 18.03
N VAL A 56 -4.68 31.42 18.72
CA VAL A 56 -5.04 30.15 19.35
C VAL A 56 -5.49 29.11 18.31
N GLY A 57 -5.13 27.85 18.51
CA GLY A 57 -5.52 26.71 17.69
C GLY A 57 -4.86 26.68 16.31
N ILE A 58 -3.63 27.18 16.20
CA ILE A 58 -2.81 27.15 14.97
C ILE A 58 -1.75 26.05 14.98
N GLY A 59 -1.63 25.29 16.07
CA GLY A 59 -0.62 24.22 16.23
C GLY A 59 0.25 24.38 17.47
N GLU A 60 0.06 25.47 18.20
CA GLU A 60 0.85 25.86 19.37
C GLU A 60 0.74 24.88 20.55
N HIS A 61 -0.32 24.07 20.61
CA HIS A 61 -0.58 23.17 21.72
C HIS A 61 0.51 22.10 21.89
N ILE A 62 1.15 21.68 20.79
CA ILE A 62 2.27 20.74 20.77
C ILE A 62 3.51 21.34 21.46
N TRP A 63 3.69 22.65 21.31
CA TRP A 63 4.87 23.40 21.75
C TRP A 63 4.74 24.05 23.14
N LEU A 64 3.54 24.03 23.71
CA LEU A 64 3.21 24.74 24.95
C LEU A 64 2.70 23.79 26.04
N GLY A 65 2.97 22.49 25.91
CA GLY A 65 2.63 21.41 26.86
C GLY A 65 3.87 20.79 27.51
N GLU A 66 3.71 19.66 28.21
CA GLU A 66 4.84 18.87 28.71
C GLU A 66 5.55 18.18 27.54
N ILE A 67 6.89 18.22 27.56
CA ILE A 67 7.77 17.64 26.53
C ILE A 67 7.77 16.12 26.70
N ASP A 68 7.25 15.37 25.73
CA ASP A 68 7.48 13.92 25.66
C ASP A 68 8.85 13.67 25.04
N GLU A 69 9.86 13.32 25.85
CA GLU A 69 11.22 13.08 25.36
C GLU A 69 11.28 11.98 24.28
N ASN A 70 10.29 11.08 24.25
CA ASN A 70 10.16 10.02 23.26
C ASN A 70 9.65 10.51 21.89
N SER A 71 9.08 11.72 21.80
CA SER A 71 8.59 12.27 20.53
C SER A 71 9.68 12.90 19.66
N PHE A 72 10.88 13.12 20.21
CA PHE A 72 11.97 13.84 19.53
C PHE A 72 12.98 12.95 18.79
N HIS A 73 12.78 11.63 18.78
CA HIS A 73 13.69 10.71 18.12
C HIS A 73 12.96 9.51 17.50
N ASN A 74 13.40 9.13 16.30
CA ASN A 74 13.05 7.86 15.65
C ASN A 74 14.11 6.76 15.94
N ILE A 75 14.99 6.99 16.93
CA ILE A 75 16.07 6.08 17.30
C ILE A 75 15.64 5.34 18.55
N ASP A 76 15.29 4.06 18.41
CA ASP A 76 14.93 3.20 19.53
C ASP A 76 16.07 3.13 20.57
N ASP A 77 15.71 2.84 21.82
CA ASP A 77 16.71 2.72 22.88
C ASP A 77 17.65 1.54 22.57
N PRO A 78 18.96 1.76 22.37
CA PRO A 78 19.89 0.66 22.11
C PRO A 78 19.94 -0.36 23.26
N ASN A 79 19.54 0.01 24.48
CA ASN A 79 19.44 -0.93 25.58
C ASN A 79 18.30 -1.95 25.42
N CYS A 80 17.32 -1.72 24.54
CA CYS A 80 16.31 -2.72 24.19
C CYS A 80 16.90 -3.92 23.44
N GLU A 81 18.05 -3.71 22.77
CA GLU A 81 18.84 -4.75 22.09
C GLU A 81 19.76 -5.52 23.05
N ARG A 82 19.89 -5.07 24.30
CA ARG A 82 20.75 -5.69 25.30
C ARG A 82 20.06 -6.88 25.95
N ARG A 83 20.78 -7.99 26.03
CA ARG A 83 20.36 -9.21 26.74
C ARG A 83 20.13 -8.90 28.22
N LYS A 84 18.97 -9.31 28.74
CA LYS A 84 18.71 -9.25 30.18
C LYS A 84 19.58 -10.27 30.91
N LYS A 85 20.05 -9.93 32.11
CA LYS A 85 20.84 -10.86 32.93
C LYS A 85 20.06 -12.16 33.17
N ASN A 86 20.72 -13.31 32.99
CA ASN A 86 20.13 -14.64 33.14
C ASN A 86 18.98 -14.97 32.17
N SER A 87 18.88 -14.27 31.03
CA SER A 87 17.99 -14.64 29.92
C SER A 87 18.73 -15.40 28.83
N PHE A 88 18.04 -16.12 27.95
CA PHE A 88 18.64 -16.73 26.76
C PHE A 88 18.72 -15.72 25.61
N VAL A 89 19.47 -16.08 24.56
CA VAL A 89 19.65 -15.25 23.35
C VAL A 89 18.73 -15.75 22.24
N GLY A 90 17.93 -14.86 21.67
CA GLY A 90 17.05 -15.13 20.54
C GLY A 90 17.80 -15.28 19.21
N LEU A 91 17.09 -15.61 18.15
CA LEU A 91 17.63 -15.68 16.79
C LEU A 91 16.78 -14.84 15.85
N THR A 92 17.41 -13.98 15.05
CA THR A 92 16.70 -13.14 14.10
C THR A 92 15.95 -13.98 13.07
N ASN A 93 14.71 -13.62 12.77
CA ASN A 93 13.96 -14.21 11.66
C ASN A 93 14.33 -13.48 10.36
N LEU A 94 14.97 -14.21 9.43
CA LEU A 94 15.45 -13.65 8.16
C LEU A 94 14.38 -13.60 7.06
N GLY A 95 13.10 -13.73 7.45
CA GLY A 95 11.92 -13.74 6.58
C GLY A 95 11.05 -14.96 6.84
N ALA A 96 11.56 -16.14 6.47
CA ALA A 96 10.85 -17.42 6.60
C ALA A 96 11.65 -18.48 7.38
N THR A 97 12.62 -18.09 8.21
CA THR A 97 13.60 -19.02 8.82
C THR A 97 13.22 -19.54 10.23
N CYS A 98 12.00 -19.30 10.69
CA CYS A 98 11.52 -19.72 12.01
C CYS A 98 11.68 -21.24 12.29
N TYR A 99 11.57 -22.08 11.26
CA TYR A 99 11.79 -23.53 11.38
C TYR A 99 13.24 -23.87 11.75
N VAL A 100 14.21 -23.12 11.21
CA VAL A 100 15.64 -23.25 11.54
C VAL A 100 15.89 -22.79 12.97
N ASN A 101 15.39 -21.60 13.32
CA ASN A 101 15.57 -20.99 14.64
C ASN A 101 15.08 -21.92 15.77
N THR A 102 13.90 -22.52 15.58
CA THR A 102 13.29 -23.48 16.51
C THR A 102 14.23 -24.66 16.78
N PHE A 103 14.77 -25.30 15.73
CA PHE A 103 15.65 -26.45 15.90
C PHE A 103 17.03 -26.08 16.46
N LEU A 104 17.61 -24.96 16.04
CA LEU A 104 18.88 -24.48 16.59
C LEU A 104 18.81 -24.29 18.10
N GLN A 105 17.73 -23.71 18.62
CA GLN A 105 17.53 -23.54 20.06
C GLN A 105 17.37 -24.88 20.79
N VAL A 106 16.61 -25.82 20.20
CA VAL A 106 16.43 -27.18 20.77
C VAL A 106 17.76 -27.94 20.81
N TRP A 107 18.56 -27.87 19.74
CA TRP A 107 19.87 -28.52 19.66
C TRP A 107 20.93 -27.84 20.54
N PHE A 108 20.88 -26.51 20.67
CA PHE A 108 21.75 -25.76 21.58
C PHE A 108 21.54 -26.17 23.04
N LEU A 109 20.29 -26.48 23.43
CA LEU A 109 19.95 -26.97 24.77
C LEU A 109 20.20 -28.48 24.96
N ASN A 110 20.56 -29.21 23.91
CA ASN A 110 21.17 -30.54 24.04
C ASN A 110 22.65 -30.37 24.41
N LEU A 111 22.94 -30.49 25.70
CA LEU A 111 24.26 -30.22 26.28
C LEU A 111 25.34 -31.13 25.68
N GLU A 112 25.08 -32.42 25.49
CA GLU A 112 26.03 -33.38 24.93
C GLU A 112 26.38 -33.03 23.48
N LEU A 113 25.39 -32.68 22.66
CA LEU A 113 25.62 -32.24 21.30
C LEU A 113 26.44 -30.94 21.28
N ARG A 114 26.09 -29.96 22.10
CA ARG A 114 26.83 -28.69 22.20
C ARG A 114 28.27 -28.90 22.62
N GLN A 115 28.51 -29.77 23.61
CA GLN A 115 29.86 -30.11 24.07
C GLN A 115 30.68 -30.80 22.96
N ALA A 116 30.08 -31.77 22.26
CA ALA A 116 30.76 -32.44 21.14
C ALA A 116 31.09 -31.46 20.00
N LEU A 117 30.19 -30.51 19.70
CA LEU A 117 30.45 -29.47 18.72
C LEU A 117 31.63 -28.60 19.13
N TYR A 118 31.74 -28.17 20.39
CA TYR A 118 32.91 -27.42 20.86
C TYR A 118 34.23 -28.20 20.84
N LEU A 119 34.18 -29.54 20.81
CA LEU A 119 35.36 -30.40 20.65
C LEU A 119 35.72 -30.68 19.19
N CYS A 120 34.87 -30.28 18.23
CA CYS A 120 35.18 -30.43 16.82
C CYS A 120 36.37 -29.53 16.44
N PRO A 121 37.42 -30.05 15.78
CA PRO A 121 38.52 -29.24 15.28
C PRO A 121 38.00 -28.13 14.35
N SER A 122 38.48 -26.91 14.55
CA SER A 122 38.21 -25.76 13.69
C SER A 122 39.51 -25.37 12.99
N THR A 123 39.44 -24.87 11.76
CA THR A 123 40.62 -24.37 11.01
C THR A 123 41.37 -23.27 11.77
N CYS A 124 40.70 -22.58 12.71
CA CYS A 124 41.27 -21.59 13.60
C CYS A 124 42.13 -22.18 14.75
N SER A 125 41.87 -23.41 15.21
CA SER A 125 42.69 -24.03 16.27
C SER A 125 44.11 -24.32 15.80
N ASP A 126 44.28 -24.59 14.51
CA ASP A 126 45.59 -24.84 13.89
C ASP A 126 46.35 -23.52 13.63
N TYR A 127 45.64 -22.41 13.39
CA TYR A 127 46.24 -21.08 13.17
C TYR A 127 46.81 -20.45 14.45
N MET A 128 46.24 -20.74 15.63
CA MET A 128 46.69 -20.18 16.92
C MET A 128 47.90 -20.92 17.54
N MET A 129 48.30 -22.07 16.97
CA MET A 129 49.48 -22.85 17.42
C MET A 129 50.76 -22.53 16.62
N GLY A 130 50.69 -21.66 15.62
CA GLY A 130 51.84 -21.17 14.84
C GLY A 130 52.14 -19.70 15.13
N ASP A 131 53.43 -19.35 15.21
CA ASP A 131 53.95 -18.01 15.51
C ASP A 131 53.19 -16.86 14.80
N GLY A 132 52.71 -15.89 15.58
CA GLY A 132 52.45 -14.52 15.14
C GLY A 132 51.01 -14.19 14.74
N ILE A 133 50.35 -13.37 15.56
CA ILE A 133 49.08 -12.71 15.29
C ILE A 133 49.21 -11.87 14.01
N GLN A 134 48.52 -12.27 12.92
CA GLN A 134 48.15 -11.32 11.87
C GLN A 134 46.85 -10.63 12.31
N GLU A 135 46.98 -9.46 12.92
CA GLU A 135 45.87 -8.52 13.12
C GLU A 135 45.30 -8.14 11.73
N GLU A 136 43.96 -8.04 11.61
CA GLU A 136 43.20 -7.54 10.44
C GLU A 136 42.55 -8.55 9.44
N LYS A 137 42.24 -9.80 9.81
CA LYS A 137 41.14 -10.50 9.12
C LYS A 137 40.04 -10.88 10.10
N ASP A 138 38.83 -10.36 9.86
CA ASP A 138 37.62 -10.83 10.54
C ASP A 138 37.49 -12.34 10.28
N TYR A 139 37.38 -13.14 11.35
CA TYR A 139 37.24 -14.59 11.25
C TYR A 139 35.88 -14.91 10.60
N GLU A 140 35.92 -15.59 9.46
CA GLU A 140 34.73 -16.08 8.77
C GLU A 140 34.74 -17.61 8.80
N PRO A 141 33.78 -18.25 9.50
CA PRO A 141 33.64 -19.71 9.49
C PRO A 141 33.56 -20.25 8.04
N GLN A 142 34.22 -21.36 7.74
CA GLN A 142 34.27 -21.91 6.39
C GLN A 142 33.40 -23.17 6.25
N THR A 143 33.27 -23.94 7.32
CA THR A 143 32.49 -25.17 7.36
C THR A 143 31.17 -24.98 8.11
N ILE A 144 30.20 -25.87 7.86
CA ILE A 144 28.92 -25.86 8.59
C ILE A 144 29.14 -26.04 10.10
N CYS A 145 30.09 -26.90 10.49
CA CYS A 145 30.43 -27.10 11.90
C CYS A 145 31.00 -25.84 12.54
N GLU A 146 31.89 -25.10 11.86
CA GLU A 146 32.44 -23.84 12.40
C GLU A 146 31.37 -22.76 12.53
N HIS A 147 30.46 -22.65 11.56
CA HIS A 147 29.32 -21.72 11.65
C HIS A 147 28.45 -22.07 12.87
N LEU A 148 28.16 -23.37 13.07
CA LEU A 148 27.34 -23.83 14.19
C LEU A 148 28.04 -23.65 15.54
N GLN A 149 29.34 -23.93 15.62
CA GLN A 149 30.18 -23.71 16.80
C GLN A 149 30.18 -22.24 17.21
N TYR A 150 30.42 -21.34 16.24
CA TYR A 150 30.45 -19.91 16.50
C TYR A 150 29.08 -19.37 16.90
N LEU A 151 28.01 -19.82 16.21
CA LEU A 151 26.64 -19.47 16.57
C LEU A 151 26.28 -19.94 17.99
N PHE A 152 26.67 -21.16 18.38
CA PHE A 152 26.42 -21.67 19.73
C PHE A 152 27.21 -20.90 20.79
N ALA A 153 28.45 -20.49 20.48
CA ALA A 153 29.23 -19.63 21.36
C ALA A 153 28.55 -18.26 21.58
N LEU A 154 28.03 -17.65 20.52
CA LEU A 154 27.25 -16.40 20.61
C LEU A 154 25.96 -16.58 21.41
N LEU A 155 25.19 -17.65 21.17
CA LEU A 155 23.98 -17.98 21.94
C LEU A 155 24.28 -18.17 23.44
N GLN A 156 25.46 -18.68 23.77
CA GLN A 156 25.87 -18.88 25.15
C GLN A 156 26.26 -17.56 25.82
N ASN A 157 27.16 -16.78 25.21
CA ASN A 157 27.90 -15.70 25.90
C ASN A 157 27.74 -14.29 25.29
N SER A 158 26.89 -14.09 24.28
CA SER A 158 26.63 -12.74 23.77
C SER A 158 25.85 -11.88 24.77
N ASN A 159 26.13 -10.57 24.75
CA ASN A 159 25.40 -9.51 25.42
C ASN A 159 24.19 -9.00 24.62
N ARG A 160 24.03 -9.43 23.36
CA ARG A 160 22.89 -9.09 22.51
C ARG A 160 21.67 -9.92 22.88
N ARG A 161 20.48 -9.32 22.79
CA ARG A 161 19.20 -9.99 23.03
C ARG A 161 18.97 -11.12 22.04
N TYR A 162 19.37 -10.94 20.78
CA TYR A 162 19.28 -11.94 19.72
C TYR A 162 20.48 -11.88 18.79
N ILE A 163 20.71 -12.96 18.04
CA ILE A 163 21.82 -13.10 17.09
C ILE A 163 21.28 -13.38 15.70
N ASP A 164 21.92 -12.79 14.69
CA ASP A 164 21.63 -13.01 13.28
C ASP A 164 22.27 -14.35 12.81
N PRO A 165 21.47 -15.37 12.42
CA PRO A 165 21.99 -16.65 11.94
C PRO A 165 22.36 -16.64 10.44
N SER A 166 22.36 -15.49 9.75
CA SER A 166 22.55 -15.37 8.30
C SER A 166 23.77 -16.08 7.77
N GLY A 167 24.91 -16.01 8.47
CA GLY A 167 26.13 -16.72 8.05
C GLY A 167 25.90 -18.23 7.93
N PHE A 168 25.27 -18.83 8.95
CA PHE A 168 24.93 -20.25 8.97
C PHE A 168 23.87 -20.62 7.91
N VAL A 169 22.81 -19.80 7.78
CA VAL A 169 21.73 -20.04 6.80
C VAL A 169 22.25 -19.96 5.35
N LYS A 170 23.14 -19.01 5.07
CA LYS A 170 23.83 -18.89 3.78
C LYS A 170 24.76 -20.07 3.50
N ALA A 171 25.50 -20.53 4.50
CA ALA A 171 26.37 -21.71 4.37
C ALA A 171 25.59 -23.00 4.07
N LEU A 172 24.33 -23.10 4.53
CA LEU A 172 23.42 -24.19 4.17
C LEU A 172 22.75 -24.03 2.80
N GLY A 173 22.88 -22.87 2.16
CA GLY A 173 22.25 -22.59 0.86
C GLY A 173 20.72 -22.49 0.91
N LEU A 174 20.16 -22.09 2.06
CA LEU A 174 18.71 -21.96 2.23
C LEU A 174 18.21 -20.61 1.72
N ASP A 175 17.05 -20.62 1.04
CA ASP A 175 16.34 -19.40 0.63
C ASP A 175 15.53 -18.84 1.81
N THR A 176 15.89 -17.65 2.28
CA THR A 176 15.25 -17.00 3.44
C THR A 176 13.84 -16.48 3.13
N GLY A 177 13.44 -16.42 1.86
CA GLY A 177 12.09 -16.04 1.44
C GLY A 177 11.09 -17.19 1.37
N GLN A 178 11.56 -18.45 1.48
CA GLN A 178 10.72 -19.63 1.33
C GLN A 178 10.47 -20.34 2.67
N GLN A 179 9.21 -20.62 2.96
CA GLN A 179 8.85 -21.48 4.08
C GLN A 179 9.11 -22.95 3.71
N GLN A 180 9.78 -23.67 4.61
CA GLN A 180 10.07 -25.10 4.44
C GLN A 180 9.41 -25.93 5.55
N ASP A 181 9.24 -27.22 5.29
CA ASP A 181 8.77 -28.16 6.31
C ASP A 181 9.90 -28.42 7.32
N ALA A 182 9.59 -28.26 8.60
CA ALA A 182 10.58 -28.31 9.67
C ALA A 182 11.13 -29.73 9.87
N GLN A 183 10.31 -30.77 9.66
CA GLN A 183 10.74 -32.16 9.73
C GLN A 183 11.72 -32.50 8.60
N GLU A 184 11.43 -32.07 7.37
CA GLU A 184 12.34 -32.25 6.23
C GLU A 184 13.69 -31.58 6.49
N PHE A 185 13.69 -30.33 6.97
CA PHE A 185 14.91 -29.63 7.37
C PHE A 185 15.69 -30.42 8.43
N SER A 186 15.03 -30.89 9.50
CA SER A 186 15.69 -31.66 10.58
C SER A 186 16.34 -32.94 10.06
N LYS A 187 15.67 -33.70 9.19
CA LYS A 187 16.23 -34.92 8.60
C LYS A 187 17.47 -34.64 7.76
N LEU A 188 17.38 -33.68 6.85
CA LEU A 188 18.48 -33.30 5.96
C LEU A 188 19.66 -32.77 6.78
N PHE A 189 19.39 -31.92 7.77
CA PHE A 189 20.42 -31.34 8.62
C PHE A 189 21.09 -32.40 9.50
N MET A 190 20.34 -33.32 10.12
CA MET A 190 20.92 -34.41 10.91
C MET A 190 21.80 -35.32 10.05
N SER A 191 21.37 -35.64 8.84
CA SER A 191 22.19 -36.42 7.89
C SER A 191 23.47 -35.69 7.51
N LEU A 192 23.40 -34.39 7.26
CA LEU A 192 24.55 -33.55 6.93
C LEU A 192 25.53 -33.44 8.11
N LEU A 193 25.00 -33.23 9.31
CA LEU A 193 25.77 -33.12 10.54
C LEU A 193 26.44 -34.47 10.85
N GLU A 194 25.74 -35.58 10.71
CA GLU A 194 26.29 -36.91 10.90
C GLU A 194 27.42 -37.22 9.91
N ASP A 195 27.21 -36.96 8.60
CA ASP A 195 28.26 -37.16 7.60
C ASP A 195 29.49 -36.31 7.91
N THR A 196 29.29 -35.06 8.31
CA THR A 196 30.38 -34.13 8.63
C THR A 196 31.15 -34.56 9.87
N LEU A 197 30.44 -34.93 10.95
CA LEU A 197 31.06 -35.34 12.21
C LEU A 197 31.69 -36.75 12.11
N SER A 198 31.16 -37.63 11.26
CA SER A 198 31.71 -38.98 11.07
C SER A 198 33.17 -39.00 10.58
N LYS A 199 33.62 -37.89 9.98
CA LYS A 199 35.00 -37.69 9.49
C LYS A 199 35.98 -37.33 10.61
N GLN A 200 35.48 -37.04 11.81
CA GLN A 200 36.31 -36.63 12.95
C GLN A 200 37.03 -37.82 13.60
N LYS A 201 38.25 -37.56 14.09
CA LYS A 201 39.08 -38.58 14.76
C LYS A 201 38.60 -38.89 16.17
N ASN A 202 38.06 -37.89 16.88
CA ASN A 202 37.58 -38.05 18.24
C ASN A 202 36.26 -38.86 18.24
N PRO A 203 36.22 -40.07 18.85
CA PRO A 203 35.01 -40.90 18.86
C PRO A 203 33.81 -40.23 19.55
N ASP A 204 34.05 -39.35 20.52
CA ASP A 204 33.00 -38.62 21.26
C ASP A 204 32.32 -37.57 20.38
N VAL A 205 33.03 -37.07 19.36
CA VAL A 205 32.49 -36.16 18.34
C VAL A 205 31.92 -36.95 17.17
N ARG A 206 32.64 -37.99 16.76
CA ARG A 206 32.35 -38.79 15.56
C ARG A 206 30.98 -39.46 15.61
N ASN A 207 30.62 -40.01 16.77
CA ASN A 207 29.42 -40.81 16.91
C ASN A 207 28.30 -40.08 17.66
N ILE A 208 28.44 -38.77 17.93
CA ILE A 208 27.51 -38.04 18.83
C ILE A 208 26.08 -38.05 18.30
N VAL A 209 25.90 -37.89 16.99
CA VAL A 209 24.56 -37.84 16.37
C VAL A 209 23.87 -39.19 16.53
N GLN A 210 24.59 -40.30 16.28
CA GLN A 210 24.04 -41.64 16.45
C GLN A 210 23.77 -41.95 17.93
N GLN A 211 24.68 -41.59 18.84
CA GLN A 211 24.50 -41.82 20.27
C GLN A 211 23.31 -41.04 20.85
N GLN A 212 23.11 -39.79 20.40
CA GLN A 212 22.07 -38.93 20.95
C GLN A 212 20.70 -39.17 20.32
N PHE A 213 20.63 -39.43 19.01
CA PHE A 213 19.36 -39.39 18.27
C PHE A 213 19.00 -40.68 17.52
N CYS A 214 19.94 -41.61 17.28
CA CYS A 214 19.66 -42.82 16.51
C CYS A 214 19.15 -43.98 17.40
N GLY A 215 17.99 -44.52 17.05
CA GLY A 215 17.48 -45.80 17.54
C GLY A 215 17.37 -46.84 16.43
N GLU A 216 17.03 -48.08 16.80
CA GLU A 216 16.89 -49.21 15.86
C GLU A 216 15.54 -49.92 16.05
N TYR A 217 14.89 -50.26 14.94
CA TYR A 217 13.71 -51.12 14.90
C TYR A 217 13.84 -52.18 13.80
N ALA A 218 13.03 -53.23 13.87
CA ALA A 218 12.91 -54.23 12.81
C ALA A 218 11.49 -54.26 12.25
N TYR A 219 11.36 -54.31 10.92
CA TYR A 219 10.14 -54.80 10.27
C TYR A 219 10.13 -56.31 10.36
N VAL A 220 9.20 -56.84 11.15
CA VAL A 220 9.05 -58.27 11.36
C VAL A 220 7.85 -58.75 10.58
N THR A 221 8.09 -59.61 9.58
CA THR A 221 7.05 -60.24 8.77
C THR A 221 6.97 -61.73 9.09
N VAL A 222 5.82 -62.19 9.57
CA VAL A 222 5.57 -63.60 9.90
C VAL A 222 4.64 -64.19 8.85
N CYS A 223 5.08 -65.24 8.17
CA CYS A 223 4.24 -65.96 7.21
C CYS A 223 3.13 -66.75 7.95
N ASN A 224 1.87 -66.54 7.58
CA ASN A 224 0.73 -67.18 8.26
C ASN A 224 0.58 -68.67 7.90
N GLN A 225 1.26 -69.14 6.84
CA GLN A 225 1.22 -70.54 6.43
C GLN A 225 2.31 -71.38 7.12
N CYS A 226 3.58 -70.93 7.09
CA CYS A 226 4.70 -71.73 7.59
C CYS A 226 5.32 -71.21 8.90
N GLY A 227 4.87 -70.05 9.40
CA GLY A 227 5.37 -69.45 10.64
C GLY A 227 6.78 -68.83 10.55
N ARG A 228 7.43 -68.81 9.37
CA ARG A 228 8.75 -68.20 9.22
C ARG A 228 8.69 -66.70 9.50
N GLU A 229 9.52 -66.25 10.44
CA GLU A 229 9.76 -64.85 10.76
C GLU A 229 10.91 -64.31 9.89
N SER A 230 10.66 -63.24 9.15
CA SER A 230 11.65 -62.45 8.42
C SER A 230 11.82 -61.10 9.11
N LYS A 231 13.05 -60.71 9.43
CA LYS A 231 13.39 -59.44 10.08
C LYS A 231 14.19 -58.57 9.12
N LEU A 232 13.74 -57.33 8.90
CA LEU A 232 14.49 -56.29 8.20
C LEU A 232 14.84 -55.18 9.19
N LEU A 233 16.12 -55.05 9.53
CA LEU A 233 16.63 -54.02 10.46
C LEU A 233 16.63 -52.64 9.80
N SER A 234 16.24 -51.61 10.54
CA SER A 234 16.26 -50.22 10.12
C SER A 234 16.60 -49.30 11.29
N LYS A 235 17.20 -48.15 10.97
CA LYS A 235 17.49 -47.08 11.92
C LYS A 235 16.43 -46.01 11.87
N PHE A 236 16.30 -45.23 12.94
CA PHE A 236 15.43 -44.07 13.00
C PHE A 236 16.04 -42.96 13.85
N TYR A 237 15.78 -41.70 13.47
CA TYR A 237 16.14 -40.49 14.24
C TYR A 237 14.91 -39.83 14.86
N GLU A 238 13.72 -40.22 14.39
CA GLU A 238 12.42 -39.79 14.86
C GLU A 238 11.39 -40.89 14.56
N LEU A 239 10.31 -40.92 15.35
CA LEU A 239 9.17 -41.78 15.11
C LEU A 239 8.00 -40.95 14.58
N GLU A 240 7.50 -41.32 13.40
CA GLU A 240 6.38 -40.66 12.73
C GLU A 240 5.06 -41.25 13.19
N LEU A 241 4.36 -40.52 14.07
CA LEU A 241 3.15 -41.00 14.72
C LEU A 241 1.90 -40.45 14.02
N ASN A 242 1.07 -41.37 13.53
CA ASN A 242 -0.26 -41.03 13.04
C ASN A 242 -1.17 -40.62 14.21
N ILE A 243 -1.78 -39.43 14.10
CA ILE A 243 -2.66 -38.89 15.13
C ILE A 243 -4.14 -38.94 14.77
N GLN A 244 -4.47 -39.35 13.55
CA GLN A 244 -5.85 -39.35 13.06
C GLN A 244 -6.69 -40.38 13.84
N GLY A 245 -7.71 -39.90 14.56
CA GLY A 245 -8.60 -40.76 15.35
C GLY A 245 -8.12 -41.07 16.77
N HIS A 246 -6.92 -40.62 17.15
CA HIS A 246 -6.35 -40.84 18.48
C HIS A 246 -6.47 -39.61 19.38
N LYS A 247 -6.46 -39.82 20.70
CA LYS A 247 -6.54 -38.73 21.71
C LYS A 247 -5.30 -38.66 22.58
N GLN A 248 -4.60 -39.77 22.80
CA GLN A 248 -3.40 -39.83 23.63
C GLN A 248 -2.19 -40.28 22.81
N LEU A 249 -1.00 -39.79 23.15
CA LEU A 249 0.28 -40.15 22.53
C LEU A 249 0.55 -41.66 22.60
N THR A 250 0.19 -42.30 23.72
CA THR A 250 0.32 -43.75 23.92
C THR A 250 -0.49 -44.55 22.91
N ASP A 251 -1.66 -44.04 22.50
CA ASP A 251 -2.51 -44.68 21.49
C ASP A 251 -1.82 -44.60 20.12
N CYS A 252 -1.21 -43.45 19.80
CA CYS A 252 -0.48 -43.25 18.55
C CYS A 252 0.75 -44.17 18.46
N ILE A 253 1.50 -44.33 19.56
CA ILE A 253 2.65 -45.26 19.61
C ILE A 253 2.17 -46.71 19.46
N SER A 254 1.08 -47.07 20.11
CA SER A 254 0.50 -48.42 20.00
C SER A 254 0.01 -48.72 18.58
N GLU A 255 -0.61 -47.75 17.91
CA GLU A 255 -1.02 -47.89 16.51
C GLU A 255 0.19 -48.00 15.56
N PHE A 256 1.27 -47.25 15.81
CA PHE A 256 2.51 -47.34 15.05
C PHE A 256 3.17 -48.73 15.14
N LEU A 257 3.06 -49.40 16.29
CA LEU A 257 3.64 -50.73 16.54
C LEU A 257 2.65 -51.88 16.26
N LYS A 258 1.43 -51.56 15.87
CA LYS A 258 0.38 -52.53 15.61
C LYS A 258 0.72 -53.39 14.41
N GLU A 259 0.23 -54.62 14.45
CA GLU A 259 0.37 -55.54 13.32
C GLU A 259 -0.57 -55.17 12.16
N GLU A 260 -0.03 -55.21 10.95
CA GLU A 260 -0.76 -55.08 9.69
C GLU A 260 -0.82 -56.43 8.98
N LYS A 261 -1.92 -56.67 8.27
CA LYS A 261 -2.15 -57.92 7.52
C LYS A 261 -1.83 -57.71 6.05
N LEU A 262 -0.92 -58.54 5.54
CA LEU A 262 -0.53 -58.60 4.13
C LEU A 262 -1.37 -59.66 3.42
N GLU A 263 -2.55 -59.25 2.94
CA GLU A 263 -3.55 -60.12 2.31
C GLU A 263 -3.92 -59.62 0.90
N GLY A 264 -4.63 -60.46 0.12
CA GLY A 264 -5.10 -60.10 -1.23
C GLY A 264 -3.96 -59.82 -2.21
N ASP A 265 -3.97 -58.62 -2.79
CA ASP A 265 -2.94 -58.16 -3.74
C ASP A 265 -1.61 -57.85 -3.06
N ASN A 266 -1.62 -57.57 -1.75
CA ASN A 266 -0.46 -57.20 -0.94
C ASN A 266 0.24 -58.41 -0.27
N ARG A 267 -0.04 -59.64 -0.72
CA ARG A 267 0.56 -60.86 -0.15
C ARG A 267 2.09 -60.86 -0.22
N TYR A 268 2.71 -61.29 0.87
CA TYR A 268 4.16 -61.40 1.03
C TYR A 268 4.72 -62.61 0.29
N PHE A 269 5.81 -62.46 -0.46
CA PHE A 269 6.52 -63.60 -1.04
C PHE A 269 7.37 -64.29 0.04
N CYS A 270 6.93 -65.47 0.49
CA CYS A 270 7.65 -66.23 1.50
C CYS A 270 8.72 -67.10 0.83
N GLU A 271 9.99 -66.82 1.10
CA GLU A 271 11.12 -67.63 0.63
C GLU A 271 11.08 -69.09 1.08
N ASN A 272 10.42 -69.42 2.20
CA ASN A 272 10.28 -70.81 2.63
C ASN A 272 9.16 -71.55 1.88
N CYS A 273 8.08 -70.85 1.53
CA CYS A 273 6.95 -71.41 0.76
C CYS A 273 7.12 -71.23 -0.75
N GLN A 274 8.13 -70.48 -1.19
CA GLN A 274 8.42 -70.12 -2.58
C GLN A 274 7.20 -69.58 -3.34
N SER A 275 6.32 -68.85 -2.64
CA SER A 275 5.03 -68.38 -3.16
C SER A 275 4.50 -67.18 -2.36
N LYS A 276 3.54 -66.44 -2.94
CA LYS A 276 2.87 -65.32 -2.26
C LYS A 276 1.87 -65.84 -1.21
N GLN A 277 2.14 -65.53 0.05
CA GLN A 277 1.38 -65.97 1.21
C GLN A 277 0.78 -64.79 1.97
N ASN A 278 -0.30 -65.07 2.69
CA ASN A 278 -0.78 -64.14 3.71
C ASN A 278 0.27 -64.08 4.82
N ALA A 279 0.57 -62.86 5.29
CA ALA A 279 1.55 -62.64 6.34
C ALA A 279 1.09 -61.51 7.26
N THR A 280 1.65 -61.50 8.47
CA THR A 280 1.45 -60.41 9.42
C THR A 280 2.76 -59.65 9.55
N ARG A 281 2.74 -58.33 9.33
CA ARG A 281 3.91 -57.45 9.46
C ARG A 281 3.72 -56.52 10.66
N LYS A 282 4.79 -56.25 11.41
CA LYS A 282 4.79 -55.26 12.50
C LYS A 282 6.16 -54.63 12.69
N ILE A 283 6.20 -53.46 13.30
CA ILE A 283 7.44 -52.82 13.74
C ILE A 283 7.77 -53.32 15.14
N ARG A 284 9.03 -53.69 15.38
CA ARG A 284 9.54 -54.08 16.70
C ARG A 284 10.70 -53.17 17.07
N LEU A 285 10.56 -52.41 18.17
CA LEU A 285 11.62 -51.52 18.66
C LEU A 285 12.72 -52.35 19.35
N LEU A 286 13.96 -52.16 18.91
CA LEU A 286 15.13 -52.89 19.41
C LEU A 286 15.93 -52.05 20.40
N SER A 287 16.24 -50.81 20.03
CA SER A 287 16.98 -49.85 20.85
C SER A 287 16.40 -48.45 20.69
N LEU A 288 16.47 -47.64 21.75
CA LEU A 288 15.96 -46.27 21.78
C LEU A 288 17.10 -45.28 22.06
N PRO A 289 17.07 -44.08 21.45
CA PRO A 289 18.12 -43.07 21.61
C PRO A 289 18.03 -42.32 22.96
N CYS A 290 19.09 -41.62 23.35
CA CYS A 290 19.08 -40.72 24.51
C CYS A 290 18.07 -39.57 24.37
N THR A 291 17.92 -39.05 23.15
CA THR A 291 16.92 -38.04 22.79
C THR A 291 15.96 -38.64 21.76
N LEU A 292 14.72 -38.86 22.19
CA LEU A 292 13.65 -39.44 21.39
C LEU A 292 12.80 -38.33 20.78
N ASN A 293 12.86 -38.20 19.45
CA ASN A 293 12.02 -37.29 18.69
C ASN A 293 10.74 -38.00 18.23
N LEU A 294 9.57 -37.46 18.61
CA LEU A 294 8.27 -37.97 18.21
C LEU A 294 7.58 -36.94 17.31
N GLN A 295 7.51 -37.25 16.02
CA GLN A 295 6.88 -36.41 15.01
C GLN A 295 5.38 -36.70 14.95
N LEU A 296 4.55 -35.69 15.17
CA LEU A 296 3.10 -35.82 15.09
C LEU A 296 2.65 -35.51 13.67
N MET A 297 2.15 -36.51 12.93
CA MET A 297 1.74 -36.39 11.53
C MET A 297 0.44 -35.58 11.38
N ARG A 298 0.54 -34.26 11.60
CA ARG A 298 -0.60 -33.33 11.57
C ARG A 298 -1.04 -32.98 10.15
N PHE A 299 -0.19 -33.16 9.15
CA PHE A 299 -0.54 -32.82 7.78
C PHE A 299 -0.92 -34.08 7.01
N VAL A 300 -2.20 -34.17 6.64
CA VAL A 300 -2.75 -35.28 5.86
C VAL A 300 -3.20 -34.79 4.50
N PHE A 301 -3.01 -35.62 3.47
CA PHE A 301 -3.48 -35.30 2.13
C PHE A 301 -4.99 -35.54 2.04
N ASP A 302 -5.76 -34.47 1.81
CA ASP A 302 -7.20 -34.56 1.62
C ASP A 302 -7.50 -34.81 0.14
N ARG A 303 -7.90 -36.06 -0.17
CA ARG A 303 -8.19 -36.48 -1.54
C ARG A 303 -9.33 -35.71 -2.19
N GLN A 304 -10.24 -35.12 -1.42
CA GLN A 304 -11.38 -34.37 -1.96
C GLN A 304 -10.95 -32.98 -2.44
N THR A 305 -10.08 -32.33 -1.67
CA THR A 305 -9.62 -30.97 -1.97
C THR A 305 -8.33 -30.94 -2.78
N GLY A 306 -7.59 -32.05 -2.86
CA GLY A 306 -6.30 -32.14 -3.54
C GLY A 306 -5.16 -31.43 -2.80
N HIS A 307 -5.40 -30.96 -1.57
CA HIS A 307 -4.45 -30.17 -0.78
C HIS A 307 -4.11 -30.86 0.56
N LYS A 308 -2.95 -30.52 1.13
CA LYS A 308 -2.58 -30.92 2.50
C LYS A 308 -3.46 -30.18 3.51
N LYS A 309 -4.09 -30.92 4.41
CA LYS A 309 -4.93 -30.41 5.50
C LYS A 309 -4.25 -30.65 6.85
N LYS A 310 -4.24 -29.62 7.70
CA LYS A 310 -3.76 -29.73 9.08
C LYS A 310 -4.82 -30.34 9.99
N LEU A 311 -4.42 -31.29 10.82
CA LEU A 311 -5.20 -31.92 11.87
C LEU A 311 -5.07 -31.11 13.16
N ASN A 312 -6.13 -30.37 13.49
CA ASN A 312 -6.23 -29.55 14.71
C ASN A 312 -6.81 -30.33 15.91
N THR A 313 -6.75 -31.67 15.87
CA THR A 313 -7.20 -32.51 16.99
C THR A 313 -6.25 -32.38 18.19
N TYR A 314 -6.84 -32.34 19.39
CA TYR A 314 -6.06 -32.36 20.62
C TYR A 314 -5.45 -33.75 20.83
N ILE A 315 -4.13 -33.76 21.03
CA ILE A 315 -3.38 -34.95 21.46
C ILE A 315 -2.84 -34.69 22.86
N GLY A 316 -3.19 -35.58 23.79
CA GLY A 316 -2.69 -35.62 25.16
C GLY A 316 -1.37 -36.37 25.26
N PHE A 317 -0.40 -35.83 25.98
CA PHE A 317 0.91 -36.42 26.22
C PHE A 317 1.41 -36.09 27.64
N SER A 318 2.18 -36.98 28.23
CA SER A 318 2.67 -36.84 29.60
C SER A 318 4.07 -36.22 29.63
N GLU A 319 4.41 -35.51 30.72
CA GLU A 319 5.78 -35.04 30.95
C GLU A 319 6.76 -36.20 31.11
N ILE A 320 6.29 -37.34 31.62
CA ILE A 320 7.06 -38.57 31.74
C ILE A 320 6.44 -39.61 30.79
N LEU A 321 7.26 -40.18 29.91
CA LEU A 321 6.88 -41.20 28.94
C LEU A 321 7.66 -42.48 29.22
N ASP A 322 6.95 -43.54 29.59
CA ASP A 322 7.53 -44.87 29.74
C ASP A 322 7.46 -45.62 28.41
N MET A 323 8.63 -45.93 27.84
CA MET A 323 8.77 -46.67 26.58
C MET A 323 9.12 -48.14 26.78
N GLU A 324 9.40 -48.59 28.01
CA GLU A 324 9.78 -49.97 28.30
C GLU A 324 8.75 -51.01 27.79
N PRO A 325 7.43 -50.78 27.86
CA PRO A 325 6.44 -51.73 27.35
C PRO A 325 6.54 -52.03 25.85
N TYR A 326 7.19 -51.15 25.08
CA TYR A 326 7.23 -51.20 23.62
C TYR A 326 8.54 -51.78 23.04
N VAL A 327 9.55 -52.03 23.89
CA VAL A 327 10.88 -52.52 23.46
C VAL A 327 10.97 -54.06 23.61
N GLU A 328 11.68 -54.72 22.68
CA GLU A 328 11.82 -56.20 22.67
C GLU A 328 12.56 -56.73 23.91
N HIS A 329 13.65 -56.07 24.31
CA HIS A 329 14.47 -56.48 25.45
C HIS A 329 14.05 -55.75 26.73
N LYS A 330 13.31 -56.44 27.59
CA LYS A 330 12.90 -55.95 28.92
C LYS A 330 14.07 -56.09 29.90
N GLY A 331 14.46 -55.00 30.55
CA GLY A 331 15.63 -54.95 31.43
C GLY A 331 16.38 -53.61 31.49
N GLY A 332 16.01 -52.63 30.68
CA GLY A 332 16.49 -51.24 30.76
C GLY A 332 15.39 -50.28 31.20
N SER A 333 15.74 -49.26 31.99
CA SER A 333 14.81 -48.19 32.38
C SER A 333 14.64 -47.19 31.24
N TYR A 334 13.66 -47.42 30.35
CA TYR A 334 13.35 -46.54 29.21
C TYR A 334 12.30 -45.47 29.56
N VAL A 335 12.55 -44.77 30.67
CA VAL A 335 11.70 -43.66 31.13
C VAL A 335 12.26 -42.35 30.60
N TYR A 336 11.44 -41.62 29.84
CA TYR A 336 11.81 -40.36 29.23
C TYR A 336 11.09 -39.17 29.88
N GLU A 337 11.77 -38.04 29.96
CA GLU A 337 11.23 -36.76 30.39
C GLU A 337 11.09 -35.81 29.20
N LEU A 338 9.96 -35.10 29.11
CA LEU A 338 9.70 -34.12 28.05
C LEU A 338 10.68 -32.95 28.19
N SER A 339 11.49 -32.73 27.14
CA SER A 339 12.50 -31.66 27.10
C SER A 339 12.10 -30.50 26.18
N ALA A 340 11.41 -30.77 25.07
CA ALA A 340 10.93 -29.72 24.18
C ALA A 340 9.60 -30.06 23.49
N VAL A 341 8.86 -29.03 23.11
CA VAL A 341 7.66 -29.10 22.28
C VAL A 341 7.79 -28.07 21.17
N LEU A 342 7.91 -28.54 19.93
CA LEU A 342 7.87 -27.67 18.75
C LEU A 342 6.43 -27.48 18.35
N ILE A 343 6.04 -26.24 18.09
CA ILE A 343 4.66 -25.85 17.78
C ILE A 343 4.62 -25.19 16.41
N HIS A 344 3.66 -25.60 15.59
CA HIS A 344 3.38 -24.96 14.30
C HIS A 344 2.06 -24.17 14.40
N ARG A 345 2.15 -22.84 14.33
CA ARG A 345 1.00 -21.92 14.28
C ARG A 345 0.66 -21.62 12.84
N GLY A 346 -0.55 -21.96 12.40
CA GLY A 346 -0.93 -21.80 11.00
C GLY A 346 -1.97 -22.82 10.55
N VAL A 347 -2.73 -22.44 9.53
CA VAL A 347 -3.89 -23.20 9.00
C VAL A 347 -3.51 -24.22 7.92
N SER A 348 -2.34 -24.06 7.29
CA SER A 348 -1.90 -24.90 6.18
C SER A 348 -0.48 -25.44 6.39
N ALA A 349 -0.07 -26.40 5.56
CA ALA A 349 1.31 -26.89 5.53
C ALA A 349 2.27 -25.96 4.78
N TYR A 350 1.74 -24.96 4.04
CA TYR A 350 2.49 -24.06 3.17
C TYR A 350 2.67 -22.66 3.75
N SER A 351 1.96 -22.38 4.85
CA SER A 351 1.94 -21.08 5.51
C SER A 351 1.72 -21.26 7.00
N GLY A 352 2.73 -20.89 7.79
CA GLY A 352 2.68 -20.87 9.25
C GLY A 352 3.95 -20.31 9.89
N HIS A 353 4.03 -20.48 11.20
CA HIS A 353 5.10 -19.98 12.06
C HIS A 353 5.49 -21.04 13.09
N TYR A 354 6.78 -21.35 13.19
CA TYR A 354 7.32 -22.33 14.14
C TYR A 354 7.88 -21.64 15.38
N ILE A 355 7.58 -22.22 16.54
CA ILE A 355 8.14 -21.81 17.84
C ILE A 355 8.53 -23.05 18.65
N ALA A 356 9.43 -22.88 19.61
CA ALA A 356 9.84 -23.95 20.52
C ALA A 356 9.50 -23.61 21.97
N HIS A 357 8.90 -24.56 22.69
CA HIS A 357 8.91 -24.56 24.14
C HIS A 357 9.98 -25.53 24.60
N VAL A 358 10.99 -25.04 25.30
CA VAL A 358 12.13 -25.88 25.72
C VAL A 358 12.34 -25.74 27.22
N LYS A 359 12.57 -26.87 27.88
CA LYS A 359 12.90 -26.95 29.29
C LYS A 359 14.41 -26.79 29.43
N ASP A 360 14.83 -25.80 30.21
CA ASP A 360 16.25 -25.63 30.52
C ASP A 360 16.74 -26.82 31.36
N PRO A 361 17.75 -27.59 30.90
CA PRO A 361 18.25 -28.74 31.65
C PRO A 361 18.90 -28.37 32.99
N GLN A 362 19.35 -27.12 33.16
CA GLN A 362 20.00 -26.67 34.39
C GLN A 362 18.98 -26.22 35.45
N SER A 363 18.09 -25.30 35.12
CA SER A 363 17.07 -24.80 36.07
C SER A 363 15.83 -25.69 36.17
N GLY A 364 15.52 -26.47 35.13
CA GLY A 364 14.28 -27.22 34.99
C GLY A 364 13.05 -26.36 34.69
N GLU A 365 13.24 -25.07 34.40
CA GLU A 365 12.19 -24.12 34.05
C GLU A 365 11.89 -24.15 32.55
N TRP A 366 10.67 -23.78 32.17
CA TRP A 366 10.25 -23.73 30.76
C TRP A 366 10.41 -22.35 30.16
N TYR A 367 10.88 -22.32 28.92
CA TYR A 367 11.08 -21.11 28.14
C TYR A 367 10.40 -21.26 26.79
N LYS A 368 9.82 -20.17 26.30
CA LYS A 368 9.27 -20.04 24.96
C LYS A 368 10.26 -19.30 24.09
N PHE A 369 10.71 -19.96 23.03
CA PHE A 369 11.60 -19.43 22.01
C PHE A 369 10.78 -19.12 20.77
N ASN A 370 10.69 -17.84 20.45
CA ASN A 370 9.96 -17.31 19.30
C ASN A 370 10.88 -16.31 18.59
N ASP A 371 11.80 -16.82 17.77
CA ASP A 371 12.81 -16.04 17.07
C ASP A 371 13.61 -15.13 18.04
N GLU A 372 13.51 -13.81 17.91
CA GLU A 372 14.20 -12.80 18.74
C GLU A 372 13.66 -12.77 20.18
N ASP A 373 12.45 -13.26 20.38
CA ASP A 373 11.73 -13.18 21.65
C ASP A 373 11.84 -14.47 22.44
N ILE A 374 12.46 -14.36 23.62
CA ILE A 374 12.52 -15.44 24.59
C ILE A 374 11.83 -15.05 25.87
N GLU A 375 10.83 -15.83 26.24
CA GLU A 375 10.00 -15.60 27.41
C GLU A 375 10.15 -16.77 28.38
N LYS A 376 10.45 -16.46 29.64
CA LYS A 376 10.38 -17.45 30.72
C LYS A 376 8.91 -17.68 31.08
N MET A 377 8.46 -18.93 31.10
CA MET A 377 7.10 -19.26 31.53
C MET A 377 6.92 -19.07 33.04
N GLU A 378 5.73 -18.67 33.44
CA GLU A 378 5.40 -18.51 34.86
C GLU A 378 5.28 -19.88 35.56
N GLY A 379 6.24 -20.13 36.47
CA GLY A 379 6.36 -21.35 37.25
C GLY A 379 6.95 -22.52 36.47
N LYS A 380 7.12 -23.66 37.15
CA LYS A 380 7.75 -24.88 36.60
C LYS A 380 6.88 -25.66 35.60
N LYS A 381 5.69 -25.16 35.28
CA LYS A 381 4.70 -25.91 34.49
C LYS A 381 4.74 -25.45 33.05
N LEU A 382 4.82 -26.40 32.13
CA LEU A 382 4.63 -26.17 30.71
C LEU A 382 3.20 -25.63 30.46
N GLN A 383 3.10 -24.46 29.86
CA GLN A 383 1.83 -23.86 29.48
C GLN A 383 1.61 -24.02 27.98
N LEU A 384 0.56 -24.76 27.59
CA LEU A 384 0.21 -25.01 26.19
C LEU A 384 -1.22 -24.56 25.89
N GLY A 385 -1.44 -23.95 24.72
CA GLY A 385 -2.77 -23.59 24.22
C GLY A 385 -3.31 -22.21 24.62
N ILE A 386 -2.46 -21.31 25.11
CA ILE A 386 -2.76 -19.86 25.22
C ILE A 386 -2.42 -19.15 23.90
N GLU A 387 -1.68 -19.80 23.02
CA GLU A 387 -1.23 -19.26 21.74
C GLU A 387 -2.40 -19.16 20.77
N GLU A 388 -2.80 -17.92 20.49
CA GLU A 388 -3.80 -17.62 19.47
C GLU A 388 -3.27 -18.10 18.10
N ASP A 389 -4.05 -18.92 17.40
CA ASP A 389 -3.75 -19.21 15.99
C ASP A 389 -3.97 -17.92 15.19
N LEU A 390 -3.00 -17.56 14.33
CA LEU A 390 -2.94 -16.28 13.60
C LEU A 390 -4.17 -15.98 12.70
N ALA A 391 -5.16 -16.88 12.62
CA ALA A 391 -6.25 -16.80 11.65
C ALA A 391 -7.64 -17.30 12.14
N GLU A 392 -7.85 -17.68 13.41
CA GLU A 392 -9.20 -18.11 13.85
C GLU A 392 -10.01 -16.93 14.43
N PRO A 393 -11.10 -16.48 13.77
CA PRO A 393 -12.08 -15.63 14.42
C PRO A 393 -12.69 -16.38 15.60
N SER A 394 -12.89 -15.67 16.70
CA SER A 394 -13.24 -16.10 18.07
C SER A 394 -14.49 -16.97 18.29
N LYS A 395 -15.03 -17.64 17.27
CA LYS A 395 -16.37 -18.27 17.29
C LYS A 395 -16.42 -19.80 17.46
N SER A 396 -15.30 -20.53 17.59
CA SER A 396 -15.37 -21.94 17.98
C SER A 396 -14.17 -22.42 18.78
N GLN A 397 -14.00 -21.92 20.00
CA GLN A 397 -13.12 -22.60 20.96
C GLN A 397 -13.77 -23.90 21.42
N THR A 398 -13.42 -25.03 20.78
CA THR A 398 -13.61 -26.34 21.39
C THR A 398 -12.94 -26.33 22.76
N ARG A 399 -13.71 -26.54 23.84
CA ARG A 399 -13.20 -26.51 25.22
C ARG A 399 -11.97 -27.42 25.34
N LYS A 400 -10.84 -26.85 25.79
CA LYS A 400 -9.62 -27.59 26.07
C LYS A 400 -9.94 -28.77 27.00
N PRO A 401 -9.50 -30.01 26.67
CA PRO A 401 -9.69 -31.16 27.56
C PRO A 401 -9.08 -30.89 28.94
N LYS A 402 -9.73 -31.33 30.02
CA LYS A 402 -9.14 -31.27 31.37
C LYS A 402 -7.98 -32.28 31.44
N CYS A 403 -6.75 -31.80 31.44
CA CYS A 403 -5.56 -32.65 31.59
C CYS A 403 -5.16 -32.73 33.08
N GLY A 404 -4.74 -33.90 33.54
CA GLY A 404 -4.30 -34.14 34.93
C GLY A 404 -2.93 -33.52 35.25
N LYS A 405 -2.46 -33.61 36.50
CA LYS A 405 -1.10 -33.16 36.86
C LYS A 405 -0.06 -33.99 36.09
N GLY A 406 0.89 -33.33 35.42
CA GLY A 406 1.94 -33.98 34.64
C GLY A 406 1.50 -34.45 33.24
N THR A 407 0.28 -34.11 32.81
CA THR A 407 -0.23 -34.41 31.46
C THR A 407 -0.64 -33.13 30.77
N HIS A 408 -0.27 -33.01 29.50
CA HIS A 408 -0.50 -31.88 28.63
C HIS A 408 -1.37 -32.27 27.45
N CYS A 409 -2.06 -31.31 26.84
CA CYS A 409 -2.85 -31.55 25.65
C CYS A 409 -2.64 -30.39 24.67
N SER A 410 -2.33 -30.69 23.40
CA SER A 410 -2.07 -29.67 22.38
C SER A 410 -2.73 -30.00 21.04
N ARG A 411 -3.25 -28.94 20.39
CA ARG A 411 -3.78 -28.98 19.02
C ARG A 411 -2.75 -28.60 17.94
N ASN A 412 -1.63 -27.99 18.35
CA ASN A 412 -0.63 -27.40 17.45
C ASN A 412 0.80 -27.93 17.66
N ALA A 413 1.04 -28.78 18.67
CA ALA A 413 2.33 -29.41 18.87
C ALA A 413 2.68 -30.28 17.65
N TYR A 414 3.75 -29.94 16.96
CA TYR A 414 4.19 -30.58 15.73
C TYR A 414 5.19 -31.72 16.02
N MET A 415 6.16 -31.47 16.90
CA MET A 415 7.13 -32.47 17.35
C MET A 415 7.27 -32.41 18.87
N LEU A 416 7.39 -33.58 19.50
CA LEU A 416 7.71 -33.73 20.93
C LEU A 416 9.12 -34.29 21.06
N VAL A 417 9.94 -33.65 21.89
CA VAL A 417 11.30 -34.10 22.17
C VAL A 417 11.35 -34.59 23.61
N TYR A 418 11.75 -35.85 23.76
CA TYR A 418 11.86 -36.55 25.02
C TYR A 418 13.31 -36.92 25.27
N ARG A 419 13.77 -36.84 26.52
CA ARG A 419 15.14 -37.18 26.90
C ARG A 419 15.13 -38.29 27.93
N LEU A 420 15.97 -39.30 27.75
CA LEU A 420 16.09 -40.43 28.66
C LEU A 420 16.49 -39.92 30.05
N GLN A 421 15.77 -40.36 31.08
CA GLN A 421 16.03 -39.95 32.45
C GLN A 421 17.33 -40.59 32.95
N ALA A 422 18.41 -39.81 33.03
CA ALA A 422 19.66 -40.26 33.61
C ALA A 422 19.54 -40.39 35.15
N GLN A 423 20.15 -41.43 35.73
CA GLN A 423 20.17 -41.64 37.19
C GLN A 423 21.01 -40.59 37.93
N GLU A 424 21.97 -39.95 37.26
CA GLU A 424 22.77 -38.83 37.78
C GLU A 424 22.64 -37.63 36.83
N LYS A 425 22.34 -36.45 37.38
CA LYS A 425 22.40 -35.19 36.62
C LYS A 425 23.84 -34.70 36.60
N PRO A 426 24.54 -34.72 35.45
CA PRO A 426 25.86 -34.08 35.38
C PRO A 426 25.66 -32.58 35.60
N ASN A 427 26.19 -32.06 36.71
CA ASN A 427 26.18 -30.64 37.06
C ASN A 427 27.21 -29.84 36.24
N THR A 428 27.41 -30.22 34.98
CA THR A 428 28.55 -29.78 34.18
C THR A 428 28.16 -28.57 33.34
N THR A 429 28.65 -27.39 33.74
CA THR A 429 28.61 -26.19 32.90
C THR A 429 29.55 -26.38 31.71
N ILE A 430 29.00 -26.40 30.50
CA ILE A 430 29.80 -26.51 29.27
C ILE A 430 30.55 -25.20 29.05
N GLN A 431 31.88 -25.28 29.00
CA GLN A 431 32.75 -24.14 28.74
C GLN A 431 32.92 -23.93 27.23
N VAL A 432 32.92 -22.66 26.82
CA VAL A 432 33.22 -22.26 25.45
C VAL A 432 34.74 -22.33 25.23
N PRO A 433 35.23 -22.94 24.14
CA PRO A 433 36.66 -22.91 23.79
C PRO A 433 37.23 -21.48 23.75
N ALA A 434 38.49 -21.31 24.20
CA ALA A 434 39.11 -19.99 24.36
C ALA A 434 39.07 -19.13 23.08
N PHE A 435 39.37 -19.71 21.92
CA PHE A 435 39.35 -18.99 20.65
C PHE A 435 37.93 -18.49 20.28
N LEU A 436 36.87 -19.27 20.58
CA LEU A 436 35.49 -18.84 20.36
C LEU A 436 35.10 -17.77 21.37
N GLN A 437 35.57 -17.87 22.61
CA GLN A 437 35.33 -16.85 23.63
C GLN A 437 35.92 -15.49 23.20
N GLU A 438 37.13 -15.47 22.67
CA GLU A 438 37.74 -14.23 22.15
C GLU A 438 36.93 -13.60 21.01
N LEU A 439 36.35 -14.43 20.12
CA LEU A 439 35.48 -13.94 19.05
C LEU A 439 34.18 -13.34 19.61
N VAL A 440 33.57 -14.00 20.60
CA VAL A 440 32.37 -13.50 21.28
C VAL A 440 32.66 -12.19 22.03
N ASP A 441 33.81 -12.09 22.70
CA ASP A 441 34.21 -10.88 23.42
C ASP A 441 34.45 -9.71 22.46
N ARG A 442 35.00 -9.97 21.26
CA ARG A 442 35.14 -8.98 20.20
C ARG A 442 33.78 -8.52 19.66
N ASP A 443 32.85 -9.43 19.41
CA ASP A 443 31.47 -9.05 19.01
C ASP A 443 30.77 -8.24 20.10
N ASN A 444 30.90 -8.66 21.37
CA ASN A 444 30.35 -7.93 22.51
C ASN A 444 30.94 -6.52 22.58
N SER A 445 32.25 -6.35 22.36
CA SER A 445 32.90 -5.03 22.36
C SER A 445 32.36 -4.13 21.25
N LYS A 446 32.24 -4.66 20.02
CA LYS A 446 31.61 -3.96 18.90
C LYS A 446 30.15 -3.57 19.20
N PHE A 447 29.41 -4.43 19.90
CA PHE A 447 28.03 -4.14 20.32
C PHE A 447 27.96 -3.03 21.37
N GLU A 448 28.88 -2.97 22.33
CA GLU A 448 28.94 -1.89 23.32
C GLU A 448 29.25 -0.55 22.67
N GLU A 449 30.22 -0.51 21.75
CA GLU A 449 30.54 0.69 20.97
C GLU A 449 29.31 1.21 20.21
N TRP A 450 28.61 0.32 19.51
CA TRP A 450 27.36 0.66 18.83
C TRP A 450 26.28 1.20 19.78
N CYS A 451 26.11 0.60 20.97
CA CYS A 451 25.16 1.09 21.97
C CYS A 451 25.48 2.51 22.44
N ILE A 452 26.76 2.82 22.65
CA ILE A 452 27.22 4.15 23.06
C ILE A 452 26.93 5.17 21.95
N GLU A 453 27.31 4.87 20.71
CA GLU A 453 27.08 5.74 19.55
C GLU A 453 25.57 6.03 19.35
N MET A 454 24.71 5.00 19.41
CA MET A 454 23.27 5.17 19.30
C MET A 454 22.70 6.03 20.43
N ALA A 455 23.16 5.81 21.67
CA ALA A 455 22.72 6.59 22.82
C ALA A 455 23.14 8.07 22.70
N GLU A 456 24.36 8.34 22.22
CA GLU A 456 24.84 9.70 21.96
C GLU A 456 24.04 10.39 20.87
N MET A 457 23.76 9.71 19.75
CA MET A 457 22.93 10.26 18.67
C MET A 457 21.49 10.54 19.11
N ARG A 458 20.90 9.63 19.90
CA ARG A 458 19.57 9.82 20.50
C ARG A 458 19.57 11.04 21.42
N LYS A 459 20.57 11.18 22.29
CA LYS A 459 20.73 12.34 23.18
C LYS A 459 20.87 13.64 22.39
N GLN A 460 21.73 13.69 21.37
CA GLN A 460 21.89 14.87 20.53
C GLN A 460 20.58 15.26 19.81
N SER A 461 19.79 14.27 19.40
CA SER A 461 18.48 14.50 18.75
C SER A 461 17.47 15.07 19.75
N VAL A 462 17.39 14.51 20.96
CA VAL A 462 16.55 15.01 22.05
C VAL A 462 16.97 16.43 22.46
N ASP A 463 18.26 16.70 22.61
CA ASP A 463 18.78 18.03 22.98
C ASP A 463 18.44 19.09 21.92
N LYS A 464 18.56 18.74 20.62
CA LYS A 464 18.12 19.59 19.51
C LYS A 464 16.61 19.85 19.53
N GLY A 465 15.82 18.82 19.80
CA GLY A 465 14.36 18.92 19.94
C GLY A 465 13.95 19.85 21.08
N LYS A 466 14.57 19.68 22.26
CA LYS A 466 14.36 20.55 23.43
C LYS A 466 14.74 22.01 23.15
N ALA A 467 15.88 22.25 22.50
CA ALA A 467 16.31 23.60 22.14
C ALA A 467 15.32 24.28 21.18
N LYS A 468 14.84 23.56 20.15
CA LYS A 468 13.81 24.04 19.23
C LYS A 468 12.49 24.32 19.95
N HIS A 469 12.11 23.46 20.90
CA HIS A 469 10.87 23.63 21.67
C HIS A 469 10.87 24.91 22.51
N GLU A 470 11.97 25.20 23.21
CA GLU A 470 12.10 26.42 24.00
C GLU A 470 12.12 27.67 23.11
N GLU A 471 12.79 27.60 21.95
CA GLU A 471 12.81 28.67 20.97
C GLU A 471 11.42 29.00 20.42
N VAL A 472 10.66 27.98 19.99
CA VAL A 472 9.29 28.17 19.47
C VAL A 472 8.38 28.74 20.55
N LYS A 473 8.53 28.27 21.80
CA LYS A 473 7.78 28.78 22.95
C LYS A 473 8.06 30.25 23.24
N GLU A 474 9.32 30.68 23.23
CA GLU A 474 9.69 32.09 23.41
C GLU A 474 9.13 32.95 22.26
N LEU A 475 9.32 32.51 21.01
CA LEU A 475 8.86 33.26 19.84
C LEU A 475 7.33 33.36 19.78
N TYR A 476 6.63 32.27 20.13
CA TYR A 476 5.17 32.24 20.17
C TYR A 476 4.60 33.24 21.21
N GLN A 477 5.24 33.38 22.37
CA GLN A 477 4.82 34.36 23.39
C GLN A 477 4.93 35.81 22.90
N ARG A 478 5.84 36.08 21.95
CA ARG A 478 6.06 37.42 21.37
C ARG A 478 5.31 37.66 20.06
N LEU A 479 4.59 36.67 19.53
CA LEU A 479 3.76 36.82 18.33
C LEU A 479 2.65 37.87 18.44
N PRO A 480 1.88 37.98 19.55
CA PRO A 480 0.75 38.89 19.60
C PRO A 480 1.17 40.36 19.36
N ALA A 481 0.50 41.02 18.41
CA ALA A 481 0.71 42.44 18.15
C ALA A 481 -0.05 43.34 19.13
N GLY A 482 0.62 44.40 19.61
CA GLY A 482 0.00 45.51 20.35
C GLY A 482 -0.72 46.51 19.44
N ALA A 483 -0.75 47.79 19.84
CA ALA A 483 -1.41 48.85 19.06
C ALA A 483 -0.69 49.11 17.72
N GLU A 484 0.61 49.40 17.73
CA GLU A 484 1.52 49.49 16.57
C GLU A 484 2.99 49.37 17.06
N PRO A 485 3.97 48.93 16.23
CA PRO A 485 3.87 48.44 14.84
C PRO A 485 3.54 46.92 14.71
N TYR A 486 2.87 46.55 13.62
CA TYR A 486 2.45 45.17 13.34
C TYR A 486 2.55 44.81 11.85
N GLU A 487 2.59 43.50 11.57
CA GLU A 487 2.56 42.95 10.21
C GLU A 487 1.58 41.80 10.06
N PHE A 488 1.17 41.53 8.82
CA PHE A 488 0.37 40.37 8.47
C PHE A 488 1.23 39.25 7.89
N VAL A 489 1.00 38.03 8.39
CA VAL A 489 1.58 36.79 7.86
C VAL A 489 0.47 35.77 7.62
N SER A 490 0.62 34.97 6.57
CA SER A 490 -0.28 33.86 6.26
C SER A 490 -0.46 32.90 7.44
N LEU A 491 -1.71 32.58 7.76
CA LEU A 491 -2.06 31.57 8.74
C LEU A 491 -1.48 30.20 8.35
N GLU A 492 -1.53 29.85 7.08
CA GLU A 492 -1.03 28.57 6.58
C GLU A 492 0.48 28.45 6.83
N TRP A 493 1.22 29.54 6.62
CA TRP A 493 2.65 29.54 6.88
C TRP A 493 2.96 29.38 8.37
N LEU A 494 2.24 30.09 9.25
CA LEU A 494 2.40 29.94 10.71
C LEU A 494 2.06 28.52 11.20
N GLN A 495 1.06 27.88 10.59
CA GLN A 495 0.71 26.49 10.89
C GLN A 495 1.84 25.54 10.49
N LYS A 496 2.43 25.70 9.31
CA LYS A 496 3.59 24.91 8.85
C LYS A 496 4.83 25.16 9.70
N TRP A 497 5.04 26.40 10.16
CA TRP A 497 6.13 26.72 11.08
C TRP A 497 6.01 25.99 12.42
N LEU A 498 4.79 25.78 12.90
CA LEU A 498 4.51 25.00 14.10
C LEU A 498 4.38 23.49 13.84
N ASP A 499 4.63 23.01 12.63
CA ASP A 499 4.58 21.60 12.28
C ASP A 499 6.00 21.03 12.12
N GLU A 500 6.41 20.13 13.00
CA GLU A 500 7.74 19.51 12.96
C GLU A 500 7.97 18.62 11.74
N SER A 501 6.90 18.11 11.13
CA SER A 501 6.99 17.15 10.02
C SER A 501 7.29 17.81 8.66
N THR A 502 7.22 19.15 8.57
CA THR A 502 7.36 19.86 7.29
C THR A 502 8.56 20.81 7.29
N PRO A 503 9.42 20.76 6.25
CA PRO A 503 10.42 21.81 6.04
C PRO A 503 9.71 23.15 5.79
N THR A 504 9.97 24.13 6.65
CA THR A 504 9.41 25.49 6.50
C THR A 504 9.95 26.18 5.25
N LYS A 505 9.05 26.46 4.32
CA LYS A 505 9.32 27.23 3.09
C LYS A 505 9.42 28.74 3.40
N PRO A 506 9.98 29.56 2.48
CA PRO A 506 9.92 31.02 2.59
C PRO A 506 8.50 31.54 2.73
N ILE A 507 8.34 32.69 3.39
CA ILE A 507 7.02 33.33 3.57
C ILE A 507 6.49 33.81 2.22
N ASP A 508 5.26 33.43 1.88
CA ASP A 508 4.59 33.88 0.67
C ASP A 508 3.21 34.46 1.01
N ASN A 509 3.04 35.75 0.76
CA ASN A 509 1.79 36.47 0.98
C ASN A 509 1.07 36.89 -0.32
N HIS A 510 1.57 36.50 -1.51
CA HIS A 510 1.03 36.97 -2.80
C HIS A 510 -0.43 36.59 -3.01
N ALA A 511 -0.85 35.40 -2.56
CA ALA A 511 -2.23 34.92 -2.67
C ALA A 511 -3.28 35.79 -1.94
N CYS A 512 -2.83 36.72 -1.09
CA CYS A 512 -3.68 37.61 -0.31
C CYS A 512 -3.74 39.05 -0.86
N LEU A 513 -2.93 39.35 -1.87
CA LEU A 513 -2.90 40.67 -2.51
C LEU A 513 -4.09 40.85 -3.45
N CYS A 514 -4.53 42.11 -3.58
CA CYS A 514 -5.41 42.54 -4.66
C CYS A 514 -4.58 43.04 -5.85
N SER A 515 -5.26 43.42 -6.94
CA SER A 515 -4.66 44.07 -8.12
C SER A 515 -3.87 45.36 -7.83
N HIS A 516 -4.07 45.95 -6.65
CA HIS A 516 -3.34 47.13 -6.17
C HIS A 516 -2.09 46.80 -5.34
N ASP A 517 -1.63 45.53 -5.35
CA ASP A 517 -0.49 45.02 -4.56
C ASP A 517 -0.63 45.24 -3.05
N LYS A 518 -1.87 45.30 -2.55
CA LYS A 518 -2.22 45.48 -1.14
C LYS A 518 -3.06 44.32 -0.63
N LEU A 519 -3.08 44.10 0.68
CA LEU A 519 -3.87 43.03 1.29
C LEU A 519 -5.37 43.24 0.99
N HIS A 520 -6.04 42.25 0.40
CA HIS A 520 -7.48 42.34 0.11
C HIS A 520 -8.33 42.14 1.39
N PRO A 521 -9.39 42.93 1.65
CA PRO A 521 -10.15 42.87 2.91
C PRO A 521 -10.86 41.52 3.15
N ASP A 522 -11.24 40.80 2.09
CA ASP A 522 -11.86 39.47 2.22
C ASP A 522 -10.85 38.34 2.54
N LYS A 523 -9.55 38.58 2.31
CA LYS A 523 -8.47 37.61 2.57
C LYS A 523 -7.95 37.67 4.01
N ILE A 524 -8.42 38.61 4.82
CA ILE A 524 -8.05 38.74 6.24
C ILE A 524 -8.32 37.47 7.06
N SER A 525 -9.23 36.59 6.62
CA SER A 525 -9.53 35.35 7.33
C SER A 525 -8.43 34.29 7.29
N ILE A 526 -7.50 34.41 6.34
CA ILE A 526 -6.32 33.56 6.20
C ILE A 526 -5.03 34.28 6.60
N MET A 527 -5.14 35.50 7.15
CA MET A 527 -4.00 36.28 7.61
C MET A 527 -4.04 36.45 9.14
N LYS A 528 -2.86 36.53 9.74
CA LYS A 528 -2.69 36.79 11.17
C LYS A 528 -1.83 38.02 11.38
N ARG A 529 -2.28 38.86 12.31
CA ARG A 529 -1.56 40.05 12.74
C ARG A 529 -0.55 39.64 13.81
N ILE A 530 0.72 39.85 13.53
CA ILE A 530 1.83 39.54 14.43
C ILE A 530 2.65 40.79 14.73
N SER A 531 3.39 40.76 15.84
CA SER A 531 4.30 41.85 16.21
C SER A 531 5.41 42.02 15.17
N GLU A 532 5.88 43.25 14.99
CA GLU A 532 7.02 43.56 14.10
C GLU A 532 8.27 42.74 14.47
N TYR A 533 8.55 42.61 15.77
CA TYR A 533 9.65 41.80 16.29
C TYR A 533 9.60 40.34 15.80
N ALA A 534 8.44 39.70 15.88
CA ALA A 534 8.30 38.33 15.41
C ALA A 534 8.39 38.24 13.87
N ALA A 535 7.84 39.22 13.16
CA ALA A 535 7.96 39.32 11.71
C ALA A 535 9.43 39.43 11.27
N ASP A 536 10.23 40.31 11.90
CA ASP A 536 11.64 40.48 11.59
C ASP A 536 12.44 39.18 11.75
N ILE A 537 12.20 38.44 12.83
CA ILE A 537 12.83 37.14 13.05
C ILE A 537 12.43 36.16 11.95
N PHE A 538 11.15 36.09 11.61
CA PHE A 538 10.68 35.17 10.57
C PHE A 538 11.24 35.50 9.18
N TYR A 539 11.16 36.76 8.75
CA TYR A 539 11.70 37.16 7.44
C TYR A 539 13.23 37.08 7.40
N SER A 540 13.94 37.38 8.48
CA SER A 540 15.40 37.24 8.52
C SER A 540 15.85 35.78 8.43
N ARG A 541 15.07 34.85 8.99
CA ARG A 541 15.45 33.43 9.06
C ARG A 541 14.97 32.61 7.88
N TYR A 542 13.74 32.83 7.44
CA TYR A 542 13.09 32.02 6.41
C TYR A 542 12.99 32.74 5.06
N GLY A 543 13.19 34.06 5.02
CA GLY A 543 13.06 34.86 3.81
C GLY A 543 11.62 34.93 3.29
N GLY A 544 11.47 35.44 2.07
CA GLY A 544 10.18 35.56 1.39
C GLY A 544 9.59 36.98 1.39
N GLY A 545 8.32 37.09 1.00
CA GLY A 545 7.62 38.37 0.87
C GLY A 545 6.26 38.27 0.14
N PRO A 546 5.59 39.41 -0.10
CA PRO A 546 5.93 40.74 0.40
C PRO A 546 5.61 40.91 1.89
N ARG A 547 6.30 41.85 2.56
CA ARG A 547 6.01 42.24 3.95
C ARG A 547 4.77 43.13 4.00
N LEU A 548 3.76 42.70 4.74
CA LEU A 548 2.46 43.38 4.81
C LEU A 548 2.35 44.20 6.11
N THR A 549 2.92 45.40 6.09
CA THR A 549 2.87 46.36 7.20
C THR A 549 1.50 47.04 7.30
N VAL A 550 1.34 47.98 8.24
CA VAL A 550 0.13 48.81 8.40
C VAL A 550 -0.32 49.49 7.08
N LYS A 551 0.61 49.78 6.16
CA LYS A 551 0.32 50.38 4.85
C LYS A 551 -0.28 49.41 3.82
N ALA A 552 -0.34 48.12 4.15
CA ALA A 552 -0.87 47.08 3.27
C ALA A 552 -2.40 47.05 3.19
N LEU A 553 -3.12 47.83 4.00
CA LEU A 553 -4.58 47.90 3.94
C LEU A 553 -5.03 48.60 2.65
N CYS A 554 -5.85 47.93 1.84
CA CYS A 554 -6.29 48.44 0.56
C CYS A 554 -7.56 49.30 0.70
N LYS A 555 -7.42 50.61 0.54
CA LYS A 555 -8.56 51.54 0.54
C LYS A 555 -9.51 51.30 -0.64
N GLU A 556 -8.97 51.14 -1.85
CA GLU A 556 -9.75 50.94 -3.08
C GLU A 556 -10.69 49.74 -2.95
N CYS A 557 -10.17 48.58 -2.54
CA CYS A 557 -10.99 47.39 -2.34
C CYS A 557 -12.05 47.55 -1.23
N VAL A 558 -11.79 48.38 -0.21
CA VAL A 558 -12.79 48.66 0.84
C VAL A 558 -13.91 49.55 0.31
N VAL A 559 -13.57 50.56 -0.48
CA VAL A 559 -14.53 51.44 -1.16
C VAL A 559 -15.39 50.63 -2.14
N GLU A 560 -14.76 49.76 -2.94
CA GLU A 560 -15.47 48.94 -3.91
C GLU A 560 -16.41 47.95 -3.23
N ARG A 561 -15.95 47.27 -2.18
CA ARG A 561 -16.82 46.41 -1.37
C ARG A 561 -17.99 47.16 -0.76
N CYS A 562 -17.81 48.42 -0.35
CA CYS A 562 -18.88 49.30 0.10
C CYS A 562 -19.90 49.58 -1.03
N ARG A 563 -19.44 49.88 -2.25
CA ARG A 563 -20.32 50.08 -3.43
C ARG A 563 -21.17 48.84 -3.71
N VAL A 564 -20.56 47.67 -3.77
CA VAL A 564 -21.24 46.39 -4.02
C VAL A 564 -22.30 46.10 -2.96
N LEU A 565 -21.98 46.28 -1.67
CA LEU A 565 -22.95 46.05 -0.58
C LEU A 565 -24.15 46.99 -0.66
N ARG A 566 -23.93 48.26 -1.02
CA ARG A 566 -25.00 49.25 -1.20
C ARG A 566 -25.86 48.94 -2.41
N LEU A 567 -25.26 48.59 -3.55
CA LEU A 567 -26.02 48.18 -4.74
C LEU A 567 -26.87 46.94 -4.45
N LYS A 568 -26.33 45.95 -3.76
CA LYS A 568 -27.08 44.74 -3.36
C LYS A 568 -28.30 45.07 -2.50
N ASN A 569 -28.18 46.02 -1.58
CA ASN A 569 -29.32 46.48 -0.78
C ASN A 569 -30.36 47.21 -1.64
N GLN A 570 -29.92 48.09 -2.55
CA GLN A 570 -30.81 48.79 -3.49
C GLN A 570 -31.58 47.81 -4.40
N LEU A 571 -30.88 46.84 -5.01
CA LEU A 571 -31.48 45.81 -5.86
C LEU A 571 -32.52 44.96 -5.15
N ASN A 572 -32.34 44.69 -3.84
CA ASN A 572 -33.32 43.95 -3.06
C ASN A 572 -34.63 44.73 -2.86
N GLU A 573 -34.57 46.05 -2.72
CA GLU A 573 -35.77 46.90 -2.62
C GLU A 573 -36.44 47.07 -3.99
N ASP A 574 -35.67 47.31 -5.05
CA ASP A 574 -36.20 47.40 -6.41
C ASP A 574 -36.79 46.05 -6.88
N TYR A 575 -36.27 44.92 -6.42
CA TYR A 575 -36.85 43.59 -6.67
C TYR A 575 -38.25 43.41 -6.09
N LYS A 576 -38.49 43.88 -4.86
CA LYS A 576 -39.84 43.87 -4.29
C LYS A 576 -40.77 44.72 -5.16
N THR A 577 -40.29 45.86 -5.62
CA THR A 577 -41.04 46.81 -6.47
C THR A 577 -41.38 46.19 -7.83
N VAL A 578 -40.39 45.68 -8.57
CA VAL A 578 -40.58 45.04 -9.88
C VAL A 578 -41.49 43.82 -9.78
N ASN A 579 -41.33 42.97 -8.76
CA ASN A 579 -42.17 41.78 -8.58
C ASN A 579 -43.65 42.14 -8.28
N ASN A 580 -43.90 43.28 -7.63
CA ASN A 580 -45.26 43.81 -7.47
C ASN A 580 -45.83 44.32 -8.79
N LEU A 581 -45.04 45.03 -9.59
CA LEU A 581 -45.45 45.53 -10.91
C LEU A 581 -45.74 44.40 -11.91
N LEU A 582 -45.01 43.28 -11.85
CA LEU A 582 -45.23 42.11 -12.71
C LEU A 582 -46.57 41.39 -12.45
N LYS A 583 -47.21 41.59 -11.29
CA LYS A 583 -48.52 40.99 -10.96
C LYS A 583 -49.69 41.76 -11.61
N ALA A 584 -49.47 42.99 -12.06
CA ALA A 584 -50.51 43.78 -12.72
C ALA A 584 -50.75 43.29 -14.16
N THR A 585 -52.01 43.26 -14.59
CA THR A 585 -52.37 42.83 -15.95
C THR A 585 -52.14 43.99 -16.93
N VAL A 586 -51.30 43.79 -17.94
CA VAL A 586 -51.06 44.79 -19.00
C VAL A 586 -52.28 44.83 -19.94
N LYS A 587 -52.94 45.98 -20.08
CA LYS A 587 -54.09 46.19 -20.98
C LYS A 587 -53.67 47.07 -22.15
N GLY A 588 -53.97 46.65 -23.39
CA GLY A 588 -53.66 47.39 -24.62
C GLY A 588 -52.25 47.15 -25.16
N ASN A 589 -51.82 47.98 -26.13
CA ASN A 589 -50.52 47.85 -26.81
C ASN A 589 -49.32 48.45 -26.04
N ASP A 590 -49.51 48.91 -24.80
CA ASP A 590 -48.51 49.65 -23.98
C ASP A 590 -47.58 48.74 -23.15
N GLY A 591 -47.13 47.62 -23.73
CA GLY A 591 -46.25 46.64 -23.07
C GLY A 591 -44.99 46.30 -23.86
N PHE A 592 -43.98 45.81 -23.14
CA PHE A 592 -42.70 45.36 -23.71
C PHE A 592 -42.49 43.86 -23.48
N TRP A 593 -41.98 43.16 -24.50
CA TRP A 593 -41.55 41.78 -24.37
C TRP A 593 -40.20 41.75 -23.66
N VAL A 594 -40.15 41.02 -22.55
CA VAL A 594 -38.92 40.75 -21.82
C VAL A 594 -38.73 39.25 -21.67
N GLY A 595 -37.51 38.78 -21.87
CA GLY A 595 -37.14 37.38 -21.68
C GLY A 595 -37.38 36.90 -20.24
N LYS A 596 -37.95 35.70 -20.11
CA LYS A 596 -38.24 35.10 -18.80
C LYS A 596 -36.96 34.73 -18.05
N SER A 597 -35.86 34.47 -18.75
CA SER A 597 -34.56 34.19 -18.14
C SER A 597 -33.94 35.50 -17.65
N SER A 598 -33.90 36.53 -18.50
CA SER A 598 -33.52 37.89 -18.10
C SER A 598 -34.30 38.42 -16.89
N LEU A 599 -35.62 38.24 -16.84
CA LEU A 599 -36.44 38.64 -15.68
C LEU A 599 -36.15 37.86 -14.38
N ARG A 600 -35.56 36.66 -14.47
CA ARG A 600 -35.16 35.87 -13.29
C ARG A 600 -33.76 36.25 -12.81
N SER A 601 -32.85 36.53 -13.73
CA SER A 601 -31.43 36.80 -13.46
C SER A 601 -31.05 38.27 -13.38
N TRP A 602 -31.94 39.22 -13.67
CA TRP A 602 -31.58 40.66 -13.74
C TRP A 602 -30.87 41.22 -12.51
N ARG A 603 -31.16 40.75 -11.29
CA ARG A 603 -30.43 41.18 -10.09
C ARG A 603 -28.97 40.76 -10.09
N GLN A 604 -28.69 39.59 -10.64
CA GLN A 604 -27.34 39.06 -10.78
C GLN A 604 -26.62 39.81 -11.91
N LEU A 605 -27.26 39.96 -13.07
CA LEU A 605 -26.73 40.73 -14.20
C LEU A 605 -26.41 42.20 -13.81
N ALA A 606 -27.23 42.82 -12.96
CA ALA A 606 -27.00 44.18 -12.47
C ALA A 606 -25.83 44.28 -11.49
N LEU A 607 -25.48 43.19 -10.78
CA LEU A 607 -24.28 43.13 -9.93
C LEU A 607 -23.03 42.86 -10.77
N GLU A 608 -23.12 42.02 -11.80
CA GLU A 608 -22.03 41.66 -12.70
C GLU A 608 -21.55 42.86 -13.54
N GLN A 609 -22.43 43.81 -13.87
CA GLN A 609 -22.04 45.08 -14.52
C GLN A 609 -21.08 45.97 -13.71
N LEU A 610 -20.97 45.77 -12.39
CA LEU A 610 -19.96 46.45 -11.59
C LEU A 610 -18.58 45.79 -11.75
N ASP A 611 -18.53 44.46 -11.92
CA ASP A 611 -17.28 43.73 -12.13
C ASP A 611 -16.70 43.98 -13.54
N GLU A 612 -17.56 44.15 -14.56
CA GLU A 612 -17.11 44.45 -15.94
C GLU A 612 -16.55 45.87 -16.14
N GLN A 613 -16.84 46.81 -15.24
CA GLN A 613 -16.23 48.15 -15.32
C GLN A 613 -14.76 48.18 -14.87
N ASP A 614 -14.26 47.10 -14.27
CA ASP A 614 -12.90 47.01 -13.72
C ASP A 614 -12.06 45.85 -14.32
N GLY A 615 -12.53 45.17 -15.36
CA GLY A 615 -12.00 43.86 -15.78
C GLY A 615 -11.58 43.72 -17.24
N ASP A 616 -10.54 44.44 -17.67
CA ASP A 616 -9.70 43.99 -18.80
C ASP A 616 -8.43 43.31 -18.22
N ALA A 617 -8.63 42.30 -17.35
CA ALA A 617 -7.58 41.39 -16.89
C ALA A 617 -8.17 40.15 -16.17
N ASP A 618 -7.90 38.99 -16.77
CA ASP A 618 -7.87 37.63 -16.20
C ASP A 618 -9.17 36.93 -15.74
N GLN A 619 -9.61 36.06 -16.66
CA GLN A 619 -10.32 34.81 -16.37
C GLN A 619 -9.45 33.89 -15.49
N SER A 620 -9.52 34.05 -14.16
CA SER A 620 -9.17 32.98 -13.20
C SER A 620 -9.51 33.40 -11.77
N SER A 621 -10.77 33.26 -11.35
CA SER A 621 -11.06 32.99 -9.94
C SER A 621 -12.36 32.21 -9.75
N GLY A 622 -12.23 31.07 -9.06
CA GLY A 622 -13.32 30.15 -8.80
C GLY A 622 -14.40 30.73 -7.89
N LYS A 623 -15.65 30.49 -8.28
CA LYS A 623 -16.86 30.69 -7.48
C LYS A 623 -16.72 30.02 -6.10
N MET A 624 -16.68 30.81 -5.03
CA MET A 624 -17.00 30.35 -3.66
C MET A 624 -18.22 31.13 -3.15
N ASN A 625 -19.41 30.56 -3.30
CA ASN A 625 -20.59 30.97 -2.56
C ASN A 625 -20.74 30.08 -1.31
N GLY A 626 -20.54 30.68 -0.15
CA GLY A 626 -21.06 30.14 1.11
C GLY A 626 -22.50 30.60 1.31
N ASN A 627 -23.48 29.80 0.90
CA ASN A 627 -24.81 29.84 1.47
C ASN A 627 -25.42 28.43 1.51
N THR A 628 -25.73 27.99 2.72
CA THR A 628 -26.29 26.68 3.03
C THR A 628 -27.76 26.62 2.61
N LEU A 629 -28.11 25.75 1.67
CA LEU A 629 -29.48 25.24 1.51
C LEU A 629 -29.41 23.74 1.20
N ASN A 630 -30.25 22.98 1.90
CA ASN A 630 -30.33 21.53 1.91
C ASN A 630 -30.68 20.94 0.54
N LYS A 631 -30.00 19.82 0.21
CA LYS A 631 -30.44 18.60 -0.49
C LYS A 631 -31.50 18.73 -1.60
N ASP A 632 -31.06 18.47 -2.84
CA ASP A 632 -31.52 17.26 -3.56
C ASP A 632 -30.50 16.89 -4.64
N GLU A 633 -29.94 15.69 -4.53
CA GLU A 633 -29.02 15.09 -5.50
C GLU A 633 -29.83 14.47 -6.65
N SER A 634 -29.92 15.16 -7.78
CA SER A 634 -30.08 14.56 -9.12
C SER A 634 -30.23 15.65 -10.18
N LYS A 635 -29.12 15.98 -10.85
CA LYS A 635 -29.02 16.50 -12.24
C LYS A 635 -27.65 17.14 -12.46
N GLU A 636 -26.59 16.33 -12.42
CA GLU A 636 -25.35 16.65 -13.12
C GLU A 636 -25.37 15.89 -14.45
N GLU A 637 -26.02 16.47 -15.45
CA GLU A 637 -25.84 16.15 -16.87
C GLU A 637 -26.67 17.14 -17.70
N ARG A 638 -26.12 18.36 -17.85
CA ARG A 638 -26.32 19.34 -18.94
C ARG A 638 -25.75 20.69 -18.49
N LYS A 639 -24.48 20.90 -18.76
CA LYS A 639 -23.88 22.23 -18.91
C LYS A 639 -23.27 22.25 -20.31
N GLU A 640 -24.12 22.45 -21.29
CA GLU A 640 -23.69 22.97 -22.59
C GLU A 640 -23.67 24.50 -22.43
N GLU A 641 -22.67 25.12 -23.05
CA GLU A 641 -22.34 26.55 -23.09
C GLU A 641 -23.58 27.47 -23.06
N GLU A 642 -23.93 28.01 -21.88
CA GLU A 642 -24.81 29.18 -21.80
C GLU A 642 -23.93 30.40 -22.03
N GLU A 643 -23.98 30.98 -23.24
CA GLU A 643 -23.42 32.31 -23.52
C GLU A 643 -23.95 33.31 -22.47
N GLU A 644 -23.06 34.12 -21.90
CA GLU A 644 -23.43 35.23 -21.00
C GLU A 644 -24.16 36.31 -21.80
N LEU A 645 -25.46 36.09 -22.02
CA LEU A 645 -26.31 37.03 -22.75
C LEU A 645 -26.60 38.27 -21.88
N ASN A 646 -26.45 39.46 -22.46
CA ASN A 646 -26.84 40.68 -21.76
C ASN A 646 -28.36 40.70 -21.56
N PHE A 647 -28.81 41.56 -20.64
CA PHE A 647 -30.22 41.64 -20.31
C PHE A 647 -31.10 41.88 -21.54
N ASN A 648 -32.11 41.02 -21.70
CA ASN A 648 -33.08 40.97 -22.80
C ASN A 648 -32.55 40.48 -24.16
N GLU A 649 -31.29 40.04 -24.24
CA GLU A 649 -30.74 39.38 -25.43
C GLU A 649 -31.17 37.90 -25.53
N ASP A 650 -31.71 37.32 -24.46
CA ASP A 650 -32.28 35.96 -24.42
C ASP A 650 -33.52 35.76 -25.33
N ILE A 651 -34.07 36.86 -25.85
CA ILE A 651 -35.16 36.86 -26.84
C ILE A 651 -34.74 37.46 -28.18
N LEU A 652 -33.46 37.77 -28.38
CA LEU A 652 -32.89 38.04 -29.69
C LEU A 652 -32.64 36.72 -30.42
N CYS A 653 -32.97 36.69 -31.70
CA CYS A 653 -32.43 35.67 -32.58
C CYS A 653 -31.04 36.08 -33.10
N PRO A 654 -30.27 35.14 -33.68
CA PRO A 654 -28.96 35.44 -34.28
C PRO A 654 -28.98 36.53 -35.36
N HIS A 655 -30.16 36.85 -35.91
CA HIS A 655 -30.35 37.92 -36.90
C HIS A 655 -30.66 39.29 -36.28
N GLY A 656 -30.61 39.44 -34.94
CA GLY A 656 -30.85 40.71 -34.25
C GLY A 656 -32.33 41.07 -34.06
N GLU A 657 -33.24 40.14 -34.31
CA GLU A 657 -34.69 40.35 -34.29
C GLU A 657 -35.38 39.46 -33.24
N LEU A 658 -36.67 39.67 -32.99
CA LEU A 658 -37.40 38.94 -31.95
C LEU A 658 -37.47 37.43 -32.26
N CYS A 659 -37.05 36.59 -31.31
CA CYS A 659 -37.06 35.14 -31.40
C CYS A 659 -38.49 34.57 -31.64
N ILE A 660 -38.55 33.46 -32.38
CA ILE A 660 -39.81 32.75 -32.72
C ILE A 660 -40.45 32.04 -31.52
N SER A 661 -39.68 31.79 -30.45
CA SER A 661 -40.15 31.05 -29.28
C SER A 661 -40.98 31.92 -28.34
N GLU A 662 -42.30 31.89 -28.50
CA GLU A 662 -43.23 32.70 -27.68
C GLU A 662 -43.23 32.30 -26.20
N ASN A 663 -42.82 31.07 -25.90
CA ASN A 663 -42.78 30.54 -24.54
C ASN A 663 -41.68 31.17 -23.67
N GLU A 664 -40.67 31.78 -24.27
CA GLU A 664 -39.52 32.34 -23.54
C GLU A 664 -39.67 33.84 -23.20
N ARG A 665 -40.71 34.51 -23.72
CA ARG A 665 -40.97 35.94 -23.48
C ARG A 665 -42.19 36.18 -22.58
N ARG A 666 -42.18 37.30 -21.86
CA ARG A 666 -43.30 37.79 -21.04
C ARG A 666 -43.55 39.26 -21.34
N LEU A 667 -44.82 39.64 -21.44
CA LEU A 667 -45.21 41.04 -21.58
C LEU A 667 -45.17 41.74 -20.21
N VAL A 668 -44.42 42.83 -20.10
CA VAL A 668 -44.30 43.65 -18.88
C VAL A 668 -44.85 45.07 -19.12
N SER A 669 -45.29 45.74 -18.06
CA SER A 669 -45.74 47.12 -18.14
C SER A 669 -44.59 48.10 -18.41
N LYS A 670 -44.91 49.26 -18.99
CA LYS A 670 -43.93 50.35 -19.20
C LYS A 670 -43.20 50.78 -17.93
N GLU A 671 -43.87 50.78 -16.77
CA GLU A 671 -43.26 51.11 -15.48
C GLU A 671 -42.23 50.08 -15.03
N ALA A 672 -42.53 48.78 -15.22
CA ALA A 672 -41.59 47.70 -14.91
C ALA A 672 -40.38 47.74 -15.85
N TRP A 673 -40.60 48.00 -17.15
CA TRP A 673 -39.53 48.18 -18.13
C TRP A 673 -38.63 49.36 -17.79
N SER A 674 -39.20 50.53 -17.47
CA SER A 674 -38.42 51.72 -17.11
C SER A 674 -37.52 51.50 -15.89
N LYS A 675 -37.98 50.72 -14.90
CA LYS A 675 -37.17 50.33 -13.73
C LYS A 675 -36.02 49.38 -14.10
N LEU A 676 -36.24 48.43 -14.99
CA LEU A 676 -35.20 47.51 -15.48
C LEU A 676 -34.19 48.25 -16.36
N GLN A 677 -34.65 49.20 -17.18
CA GLN A 677 -33.81 50.04 -18.05
C GLN A 677 -32.83 50.93 -17.28
N GLN A 678 -33.12 51.29 -16.01
CA GLN A 678 -32.17 52.02 -15.16
C GLN A 678 -30.87 51.24 -14.91
N TYR A 679 -30.95 49.91 -14.88
CA TYR A 679 -29.79 49.02 -14.74
C TYR A 679 -29.26 48.56 -16.10
N PHE A 680 -30.11 48.48 -17.12
CA PHE A 680 -29.74 47.97 -18.44
C PHE A 680 -30.08 48.97 -19.55
N PRO A 681 -29.38 50.12 -19.63
CA PRO A 681 -29.72 51.18 -20.59
C PRO A 681 -29.46 50.78 -22.06
N LYS A 682 -28.61 49.77 -22.31
CA LYS A 682 -28.27 49.26 -23.64
C LYS A 682 -29.10 48.04 -24.08
N ALA A 683 -30.03 47.57 -23.25
CA ALA A 683 -30.81 46.37 -23.55
C ALA A 683 -31.72 46.56 -24.78
N PRO A 684 -31.86 45.54 -25.66
CA PRO A 684 -32.76 45.59 -26.80
C PRO A 684 -34.22 45.73 -26.35
N GLU A 685 -34.98 46.58 -27.04
CA GLU A 685 -36.39 46.88 -26.73
C GLU A 685 -37.34 46.25 -27.76
N PHE A 686 -38.32 45.47 -27.28
CA PHE A 686 -39.32 44.82 -28.13
C PHE A 686 -40.74 45.21 -27.71
N PRO A 687 -41.38 46.16 -28.40
CA PRO A 687 -42.77 46.50 -28.15
C PRO A 687 -43.73 45.33 -28.41
N SER A 688 -44.89 45.34 -27.75
CA SER A 688 -45.92 44.30 -27.85
C SER A 688 -46.31 43.90 -29.29
N TYR A 689 -46.24 44.84 -30.23
CA TYR A 689 -46.62 44.69 -31.65
C TYR A 689 -45.50 44.18 -32.57
N LYS A 690 -44.29 43.92 -32.06
CA LYS A 690 -43.16 43.45 -32.88
C LYS A 690 -43.36 41.97 -33.29
N GLU A 691 -43.29 41.68 -34.59
CA GLU A 691 -43.37 40.31 -35.12
C GLU A 691 -42.05 39.53 -34.96
N CYS A 692 -42.13 38.19 -34.94
CA CYS A 692 -40.95 37.32 -34.85
C CYS A 692 -40.15 37.26 -36.17
N CYS A 693 -38.83 37.03 -36.07
CA CYS A 693 -37.90 36.98 -37.20
C CYS A 693 -38.32 36.03 -38.34
N SER A 694 -38.38 36.54 -39.56
CA SER A 694 -38.76 35.78 -40.76
C SER A 694 -37.68 34.77 -41.21
N GLN A 695 -36.39 35.08 -41.05
CA GLN A 695 -35.28 34.18 -41.40
C GLN A 695 -35.23 32.95 -40.49
N CYS A 696 -35.49 33.10 -39.18
CA CYS A 696 -35.57 31.96 -38.27
C CYS A 696 -36.73 31.01 -38.62
N LYS A 697 -37.86 31.54 -39.11
CA LYS A 697 -38.98 30.72 -39.60
C LYS A 697 -38.65 29.92 -40.86
N ILE A 698 -37.71 30.39 -41.67
CA ILE A 698 -37.23 29.67 -42.85
C ILE A 698 -36.24 28.57 -42.44
N LEU A 699 -35.29 28.90 -41.56
CA LEU A 699 -34.32 27.93 -41.01
C LEU A 699 -34.97 26.79 -40.23
N GLU A 700 -36.04 27.05 -39.46
CA GLU A 700 -36.81 26.01 -38.76
C GLU A 700 -37.38 24.98 -39.74
N ARG A 701 -37.91 25.46 -40.88
CA ARG A 701 -38.43 24.60 -41.96
C ARG A 701 -37.32 23.78 -42.63
N GLU A 702 -36.18 24.39 -42.93
CA GLU A 702 -35.01 23.69 -43.49
C GLU A 702 -34.42 22.67 -42.50
N GLY A 703 -34.46 22.96 -41.20
CA GLY A 703 -34.05 22.05 -40.12
C GLY A 703 -34.94 20.80 -40.02
N GLU A 704 -36.26 20.97 -40.12
CA GLU A 704 -37.22 19.86 -40.17
C GLU A 704 -36.99 18.94 -41.39
N GLU A 705 -36.68 19.52 -42.55
CA GLU A 705 -36.36 18.79 -43.78
C GLU A 705 -35.04 17.99 -43.65
N ASN A 706 -33.99 18.59 -43.07
CA ASN A 706 -32.72 17.91 -42.79
C ASN A 706 -32.85 16.79 -41.75
N GLU A 707 -33.68 16.98 -40.72
CA GLU A 707 -33.97 15.93 -39.73
C GLU A 707 -34.63 14.71 -40.37
N ALA A 708 -35.57 14.93 -41.30
CA ALA A 708 -36.20 13.87 -42.07
C ALA A 708 -35.19 13.12 -42.95
N LEU A 709 -34.27 13.84 -43.61
CA LEU A 709 -33.20 13.26 -44.42
C LEU A 709 -32.24 12.40 -43.58
N HIS A 710 -31.81 12.87 -42.42
CA HIS A 710 -30.92 12.08 -41.54
C HIS A 710 -31.59 10.80 -41.02
N LYS A 711 -32.88 10.85 -40.68
CA LYS A 711 -33.65 9.65 -40.27
C LYS A 711 -33.69 8.62 -41.38
N MET A 712 -33.84 9.04 -42.63
CA MET A 712 -33.83 8.15 -43.80
C MET A 712 -32.47 7.46 -43.98
N ILE A 713 -31.36 8.23 -43.97
CA ILE A 713 -30.00 7.71 -44.12
C ILE A 713 -29.65 6.72 -42.99
N ALA A 714 -29.94 7.07 -41.74
CA ALA A 714 -29.68 6.19 -40.60
C ALA A 714 -30.46 4.87 -40.68
N ASN A 715 -31.70 4.90 -41.17
CA ASN A 715 -32.50 3.69 -41.35
C ASN A 715 -31.92 2.78 -42.44
N GLU A 716 -31.53 3.35 -43.59
CA GLU A 716 -30.90 2.63 -44.69
C GLU A 716 -29.58 1.94 -44.27
N GLN A 717 -28.70 2.69 -43.59
CA GLN A 717 -27.43 2.14 -43.07
C GLN A 717 -27.66 1.05 -42.02
N LYS A 718 -28.64 1.23 -41.12
CA LYS A 718 -29.00 0.23 -40.11
C LYS A 718 -29.51 -1.07 -40.74
N THR A 719 -30.33 -0.97 -41.79
CA THR A 719 -30.84 -2.15 -42.51
C THR A 719 -29.76 -2.86 -43.32
N SER A 720 -28.78 -2.10 -43.82
CA SER A 720 -27.68 -2.62 -44.64
C SER A 720 -26.58 -3.30 -43.82
N LEU A 721 -26.36 -2.84 -42.57
CA LEU A 721 -25.31 -3.33 -41.67
C LEU A 721 -25.86 -3.73 -40.28
N PRO A 722 -26.82 -4.67 -40.20
CA PRO A 722 -27.53 -4.97 -38.96
C PRO A 722 -26.63 -5.65 -37.91
N ASN A 723 -25.74 -6.54 -38.36
CA ASN A 723 -24.78 -7.21 -37.47
C ASN A 723 -23.75 -6.20 -36.97
N LEU A 724 -23.19 -5.35 -37.84
CA LEU A 724 -22.31 -4.23 -37.46
C LEU A 724 -22.93 -3.32 -36.40
N PHE A 725 -24.22 -3.02 -36.51
CA PHE A 725 -24.93 -2.17 -35.56
C PHE A 725 -25.16 -2.83 -34.18
N GLN A 726 -25.54 -4.11 -34.16
CA GLN A 726 -25.93 -4.84 -32.94
C GLN A 726 -24.77 -5.50 -32.20
N ASP A 727 -23.57 -5.48 -32.78
CA ASP A 727 -22.40 -6.20 -32.27
C ASP A 727 -22.55 -7.71 -32.13
N LYS A 728 -23.26 -8.32 -33.09
CA LYS A 728 -23.51 -9.75 -33.13
C LYS A 728 -22.63 -10.44 -34.17
N ASN A 729 -22.22 -11.68 -33.85
CA ASN A 729 -21.47 -12.57 -34.73
C ASN A 729 -20.18 -11.92 -35.28
N ARG A 730 -19.35 -11.34 -34.42
CA ARG A 730 -18.08 -10.74 -34.83
C ARG A 730 -17.01 -11.80 -35.11
N PRO A 731 -16.18 -11.63 -36.15
CA PRO A 731 -15.04 -12.51 -36.36
C PRO A 731 -14.01 -12.31 -35.25
N CYS A 732 -13.33 -13.38 -34.85
CA CYS A 732 -12.31 -13.37 -33.82
C CYS A 732 -11.01 -13.99 -34.35
N LEU A 733 -9.87 -13.39 -34.02
CA LEU A 733 -8.57 -13.88 -34.47
C LEU A 733 -8.12 -15.16 -33.75
N SER A 734 -8.60 -15.44 -32.52
CA SER A 734 -8.25 -16.66 -31.78
C SER A 734 -8.97 -17.91 -32.30
N ASN A 735 -10.20 -17.75 -32.80
CA ASN A 735 -10.99 -18.79 -33.44
C ASN A 735 -11.32 -18.33 -34.87
N TRP A 736 -10.36 -18.51 -35.78
CA TRP A 736 -10.51 -18.04 -37.16
C TRP A 736 -11.68 -18.75 -37.86
N PRO A 737 -12.55 -18.01 -38.58
CA PRO A 737 -13.72 -18.59 -39.24
C PRO A 737 -13.37 -19.61 -40.32
N GLU A 738 -14.09 -20.74 -40.39
CA GLU A 738 -13.85 -21.77 -41.43
C GLU A 738 -14.26 -21.28 -42.84
N ASP A 739 -15.19 -20.34 -42.93
CA ASP A 739 -15.81 -19.90 -44.19
C ASP A 739 -15.03 -18.80 -44.94
N THR A 740 -13.90 -18.32 -44.40
CA THR A 740 -13.11 -17.27 -45.08
C THR A 740 -11.65 -17.25 -44.64
N ASP A 741 -10.75 -16.96 -45.58
CA ASP A 741 -9.32 -16.75 -45.29
C ASP A 741 -8.95 -15.26 -45.18
N VAL A 742 -9.92 -14.35 -45.25
CA VAL A 742 -9.69 -12.89 -45.23
C VAL A 742 -10.65 -12.18 -44.27
N LEU A 743 -10.10 -11.32 -43.42
CA LEU A 743 -10.86 -10.40 -42.57
C LEU A 743 -10.40 -8.96 -42.80
N TYR A 744 -11.32 -8.00 -42.69
CA TYR A 744 -11.02 -6.57 -42.83
C TYR A 744 -10.94 -5.91 -41.46
N ILE A 745 -10.16 -4.83 -41.36
CA ILE A 745 -10.04 -4.02 -40.14
C ILE A 745 -10.54 -2.61 -40.41
N VAL A 746 -11.34 -2.09 -39.47
CA VAL A 746 -11.66 -0.66 -39.37
C VAL A 746 -11.33 -0.13 -37.99
N SER A 747 -11.14 1.18 -37.87
CA SER A 747 -10.99 1.84 -36.57
C SER A 747 -12.25 1.65 -35.71
N GLN A 748 -12.08 1.26 -34.45
CA GLN A 748 -13.19 1.15 -33.50
C GLN A 748 -13.92 2.49 -33.34
N PHE A 749 -13.19 3.61 -33.42
CA PHE A 749 -13.74 4.96 -33.37
C PHE A 749 -14.80 5.21 -34.45
N PHE A 750 -14.54 4.79 -35.70
CA PHE A 750 -15.51 4.90 -36.79
C PHE A 750 -16.81 4.16 -36.48
N VAL A 751 -16.71 2.92 -35.98
CA VAL A 751 -17.87 2.08 -35.66
C VAL A 751 -18.70 2.72 -34.54
N GLU A 752 -18.05 3.34 -33.56
CA GLU A 752 -18.72 4.04 -32.46
C GLU A 752 -19.45 5.30 -32.92
N GLU A 753 -18.80 6.17 -33.70
CA GLU A 753 -19.42 7.39 -34.25
C GLU A 753 -20.58 7.04 -35.19
N TRP A 754 -20.42 6.03 -36.04
CA TRP A 754 -21.48 5.54 -36.90
C TRP A 754 -22.66 4.99 -36.10
N ARG A 755 -22.43 4.17 -35.06
CA ARG A 755 -23.50 3.67 -34.18
C ARG A 755 -24.20 4.81 -33.44
N LYS A 756 -23.49 5.87 -33.04
CA LYS A 756 -24.09 7.07 -32.40
C LYS A 756 -25.04 7.75 -33.37
N PHE A 757 -24.61 7.99 -34.61
CA PHE A 757 -25.46 8.55 -35.67
C PHE A 757 -26.71 7.71 -35.92
N VAL A 758 -26.55 6.40 -36.15
CA VAL A 758 -27.68 5.50 -36.44
C VAL A 758 -28.69 5.41 -35.28
N ARG A 759 -28.23 5.56 -34.02
CA ARG A 759 -29.13 5.60 -32.84
C ARG A 759 -29.85 6.94 -32.69
N LYS A 760 -29.23 8.04 -33.10
CA LYS A 760 -29.72 9.41 -32.88
C LYS A 760 -29.50 10.27 -34.15
N PRO A 761 -30.22 10.00 -35.25
CA PRO A 761 -30.01 10.70 -36.53
C PRO A 761 -30.27 12.20 -36.47
N THR A 762 -31.08 12.64 -35.52
CA THR A 762 -31.51 14.03 -35.38
C THR A 762 -30.53 14.89 -34.58
N ARG A 763 -29.53 14.26 -33.94
CA ARG A 763 -28.57 14.93 -33.05
C ARG A 763 -27.11 14.73 -33.45
N CYS A 764 -26.87 13.89 -34.43
CA CYS A 764 -25.55 13.53 -34.88
C CYS A 764 -25.50 13.71 -36.39
N SER A 765 -24.36 14.18 -36.89
CA SER A 765 -24.12 14.27 -38.33
C SER A 765 -23.87 12.87 -38.92
N PRO A 766 -24.26 12.62 -40.18
CA PRO A 766 -23.96 11.37 -40.85
C PRO A 766 -22.44 11.19 -40.98
N VAL A 767 -21.95 10.00 -40.63
CA VAL A 767 -20.55 9.62 -40.88
C VAL A 767 -20.40 9.35 -42.37
N SER A 768 -19.49 10.06 -43.03
CA SER A 768 -19.29 9.99 -44.49
C SER A 768 -18.06 9.18 -44.89
N SER A 769 -17.11 8.96 -43.98
CA SER A 769 -15.86 8.26 -44.27
C SER A 769 -15.39 7.31 -43.16
N VAL A 770 -14.61 6.31 -43.56
CA VAL A 770 -13.86 5.40 -42.69
C VAL A 770 -12.42 5.91 -42.63
N GLY A 771 -11.96 6.34 -41.45
CA GLY A 771 -10.62 6.87 -41.22
C GLY A 771 -9.65 5.83 -40.68
N ASN A 772 -9.21 4.90 -41.53
CA ASN A 772 -8.27 3.84 -41.17
C ASN A 772 -6.81 4.31 -41.09
N SER A 773 -6.50 5.51 -41.58
CA SER A 773 -5.19 6.16 -41.39
C SER A 773 -4.72 6.20 -39.94
N ALA A 774 -5.64 6.30 -38.96
CA ALA A 774 -5.32 6.28 -37.53
C ALA A 774 -4.73 4.94 -37.02
N LEU A 775 -4.87 3.86 -37.79
CA LEU A 775 -4.32 2.54 -37.47
C LEU A 775 -2.95 2.29 -38.12
N LEU A 776 -2.49 3.22 -38.96
CA LEU A 776 -1.24 3.14 -39.70
C LEU A 776 -0.19 4.08 -39.09
N CYS A 777 1.07 3.68 -39.13
CA CYS A 777 2.17 4.57 -38.79
C CYS A 777 2.39 5.61 -39.91
N PRO A 778 3.19 6.67 -39.68
CA PRO A 778 3.55 7.64 -40.71
C PRO A 778 4.19 7.02 -41.98
N HIS A 779 4.73 5.80 -41.89
CA HIS A 779 5.28 5.04 -43.02
C HIS A 779 4.23 4.18 -43.76
N GLY A 780 2.95 4.28 -43.41
CA GLY A 780 1.86 3.54 -44.03
C GLY A 780 1.77 2.05 -43.64
N GLY A 781 2.54 1.63 -42.64
CA GLY A 781 2.51 0.25 -42.12
C GLY A 781 1.55 0.09 -40.95
N LEU A 782 0.96 -1.09 -40.81
CA LEU A 782 0.06 -1.41 -39.69
C LEU A 782 0.84 -1.48 -38.37
N MET A 783 0.33 -0.82 -37.33
CA MET A 783 0.99 -0.75 -36.01
C MET A 783 0.68 -1.93 -35.07
N PHE A 784 -0.26 -2.79 -35.45
CA PHE A 784 -0.81 -3.85 -34.61
C PHE A 784 -0.35 -5.25 -35.07
N THR A 785 0.44 -5.94 -34.25
CA THR A 785 0.80 -7.35 -34.53
C THR A 785 -0.36 -8.29 -34.20
N PHE A 786 -0.39 -9.50 -34.78
CA PHE A 786 -1.41 -10.50 -34.49
C PHE A 786 -1.58 -10.77 -32.98
N ALA A 787 -0.47 -10.86 -32.24
CA ALA A 787 -0.48 -11.05 -30.78
C ALA A 787 -0.96 -9.82 -29.99
N SER A 788 -0.90 -8.62 -30.58
CA SER A 788 -1.41 -7.38 -29.95
C SER A 788 -2.91 -7.23 -30.21
N MET A 789 -3.37 -7.62 -31.40
CA MET A 789 -4.79 -7.63 -31.78
C MET A 789 -5.63 -8.62 -30.96
N THR A 790 -5.02 -9.54 -30.22
CA THR A 790 -5.68 -10.49 -29.31
C THR A 790 -5.57 -10.11 -27.82
N LYS A 791 -4.93 -8.98 -27.49
CA LYS A 791 -4.71 -8.48 -26.11
C LYS A 791 -5.36 -7.10 -25.91
N GLU A 792 -4.94 -6.32 -24.91
CA GLU A 792 -5.56 -5.03 -24.52
C GLU A 792 -5.69 -4.00 -25.67
N ASP A 793 -4.78 -4.05 -26.66
CA ASP A 793 -4.80 -3.20 -27.88
C ASP A 793 -5.98 -3.53 -28.82
N SER A 794 -6.69 -4.66 -28.63
CA SER A 794 -7.90 -5.03 -29.38
C SER A 794 -9.05 -4.02 -29.27
N LYS A 795 -9.01 -3.13 -28.28
CA LYS A 795 -10.03 -2.09 -28.08
C LYS A 795 -10.02 -0.98 -29.13
N LEU A 796 -8.95 -0.86 -29.94
CA LEU A 796 -8.80 0.21 -30.92
C LEU A 796 -9.23 -0.19 -32.35
N ILE A 797 -9.49 -1.48 -32.57
CA ILE A 797 -9.79 -2.03 -33.90
C ILE A 797 -11.10 -2.83 -33.89
N ALA A 798 -11.81 -2.83 -35.02
CA ALA A 798 -12.98 -3.67 -35.25
C ALA A 798 -12.73 -4.59 -36.45
N LEU A 799 -12.97 -5.89 -36.27
CA LEU A 799 -12.87 -6.90 -37.32
C LEU A 799 -14.19 -7.00 -38.09
N ILE A 800 -14.10 -6.98 -39.41
CA ILE A 800 -15.22 -6.88 -40.34
C ILE A 800 -15.22 -8.06 -41.31
N TRP A 801 -16.40 -8.67 -41.50
CA TRP A 801 -16.60 -9.73 -42.48
C TRP A 801 -16.48 -9.19 -43.91
N PRO A 802 -16.03 -10.00 -44.89
CA PRO A 802 -15.97 -9.57 -46.29
C PRO A 802 -17.31 -9.04 -46.85
N SER A 803 -18.43 -9.62 -46.44
CA SER A 803 -19.77 -9.18 -46.86
C SER A 803 -20.17 -7.83 -46.26
N GLU A 804 -19.82 -7.59 -44.98
CA GLU A 804 -20.02 -6.29 -44.32
C GLU A 804 -19.10 -5.24 -44.94
N TRP A 805 -17.86 -5.59 -45.26
CA TRP A 805 -16.89 -4.69 -45.89
C TRP A 805 -17.38 -4.17 -47.25
N GLN A 806 -17.95 -5.03 -48.09
CA GLN A 806 -18.54 -4.61 -49.36
C GLN A 806 -19.67 -3.58 -49.19
N MET A 807 -20.47 -3.72 -48.13
CA MET A 807 -21.53 -2.75 -47.82
C MET A 807 -20.94 -1.46 -47.26
N ILE A 808 -19.89 -1.52 -46.42
CA ILE A 808 -19.17 -0.34 -45.94
C ILE A 808 -18.58 0.45 -47.11
N GLN A 809 -17.97 -0.21 -48.10
CA GLN A 809 -17.42 0.46 -49.29
C GLN A 809 -18.49 1.13 -50.17
N LYS A 810 -19.75 0.67 -50.11
CA LYS A 810 -20.87 1.31 -50.83
C LYS A 810 -21.45 2.50 -50.07
N LEU A 811 -21.43 2.44 -48.74
CA LEU A 811 -22.08 3.42 -47.87
C LEU A 811 -21.13 4.54 -47.41
N PHE A 812 -19.82 4.31 -47.42
CA PHE A 812 -18.81 5.22 -46.88
C PHE A 812 -17.60 5.36 -47.80
N VAL A 813 -16.98 6.54 -47.78
CA VAL A 813 -15.68 6.76 -48.42
C VAL A 813 -14.58 6.18 -47.54
N VAL A 814 -13.82 5.20 -48.04
CA VAL A 814 -12.74 4.54 -47.29
C VAL A 814 -11.39 5.13 -47.69
N ASP A 815 -10.60 5.59 -46.72
CA ASP A 815 -9.25 6.15 -46.95
C ASP A 815 -8.20 5.07 -47.26
N HIS A 816 -8.15 4.01 -46.44
CA HIS A 816 -7.20 2.90 -46.55
C HIS A 816 -7.89 1.57 -46.30
N VAL A 817 -7.60 0.59 -47.16
CA VAL A 817 -8.05 -0.79 -46.99
C VAL A 817 -7.04 -1.53 -46.11
N ILE A 818 -7.50 -2.07 -44.98
CA ILE A 818 -6.68 -2.91 -44.11
C ILE A 818 -7.32 -4.29 -44.05
N LYS A 819 -6.58 -5.34 -44.40
CA LYS A 819 -7.04 -6.73 -44.34
C LYS A 819 -5.97 -7.66 -43.76
N ILE A 820 -6.42 -8.74 -43.12
CA ILE A 820 -5.59 -9.85 -42.62
C ILE A 820 -5.96 -11.09 -43.40
N MET A 821 -4.94 -11.81 -43.87
CA MET A 821 -5.06 -13.04 -44.64
C MET A 821 -4.39 -14.18 -43.87
N ARG A 822 -5.06 -15.33 -43.80
CA ARG A 822 -4.52 -16.57 -43.23
C ARG A 822 -3.90 -17.41 -44.35
N THR A 823 -2.67 -17.87 -44.17
CA THR A 823 -1.98 -18.77 -45.12
C THR A 823 -1.54 -20.05 -44.41
N GLU A 824 -1.91 -21.21 -44.94
CA GLU A 824 -1.43 -22.51 -44.47
C GLU A 824 -0.07 -22.83 -45.09
N GLY A 825 0.94 -23.05 -44.25
CA GLY A 825 2.29 -23.42 -44.69
C GLY A 825 2.34 -24.85 -45.18
N GLY A 826 2.62 -25.05 -46.48
CA GLY A 826 2.84 -26.36 -47.06
C GLY A 826 4.25 -26.88 -46.77
N ASP A 827 4.50 -27.38 -45.55
CA ASP A 827 5.61 -28.30 -45.31
C ASP A 827 5.31 -29.23 -44.13
N ALA A 828 5.50 -30.54 -44.35
CA ALA A 828 4.89 -31.63 -43.58
C ALA A 828 5.51 -31.90 -42.19
N ASN A 829 6.20 -30.95 -41.57
CA ASN A 829 6.68 -31.06 -40.20
C ASN A 829 6.71 -29.68 -39.53
N LEU A 830 5.75 -29.44 -38.61
CA LEU A 830 5.40 -28.20 -37.89
C LEU A 830 4.39 -27.28 -38.62
N SER A 831 3.10 -27.52 -38.40
CA SER A 831 2.00 -26.66 -38.86
C SER A 831 1.94 -25.35 -38.05
N GLU A 832 2.73 -24.34 -38.41
CA GLU A 832 2.52 -22.97 -37.94
C GLU A 832 1.65 -22.20 -38.95
N THR A 833 0.40 -21.91 -38.57
CA THR A 833 -0.50 -21.03 -39.34
C THR A 833 0.09 -19.62 -39.39
N GLN A 834 0.39 -19.10 -40.59
CA GLN A 834 0.92 -17.74 -40.76
C GLN A 834 -0.19 -16.74 -41.09
N TYR A 835 -0.13 -15.55 -40.49
CA TYR A 835 -1.05 -14.44 -40.74
C TYR A 835 -0.32 -13.26 -41.37
N ILE A 836 -0.83 -12.76 -42.50
CA ILE A 836 -0.24 -11.67 -43.26
C ILE A 836 -1.24 -10.50 -43.31
N SER A 837 -0.80 -9.29 -42.98
CA SER A 837 -1.60 -8.07 -43.12
C SER A 837 -1.25 -7.29 -44.40
N GLU A 838 -2.24 -6.63 -44.98
CA GLU A 838 -2.07 -5.63 -46.03
C GLU A 838 -2.77 -4.34 -45.57
N PRO A 839 -2.04 -3.24 -45.33
CA PRO A 839 -0.58 -3.06 -45.47
C PRO A 839 0.25 -3.85 -44.44
N LYS A 840 1.53 -4.08 -44.75
CA LYS A 840 2.46 -4.87 -43.91
C LYS A 840 2.72 -4.17 -42.57
N LEU A 841 3.10 -4.96 -41.56
CA LEU A 841 3.56 -4.43 -40.27
C LEU A 841 4.82 -3.58 -40.44
N CYS A 842 4.95 -2.52 -39.65
CA CYS A 842 6.18 -1.72 -39.56
C CYS A 842 6.95 -2.11 -38.28
N PRO A 843 8.04 -2.91 -38.36
CA PRO A 843 8.75 -3.41 -37.19
C PRO A 843 9.43 -2.30 -36.37
N GLU A 844 10.04 -1.33 -37.07
CA GLU A 844 10.81 -0.23 -36.47
C GLU A 844 9.96 0.65 -35.53
N CYS A 845 8.74 1.01 -35.97
CA CYS A 845 7.83 1.82 -35.15
C CYS A 845 7.25 1.04 -33.96
N ARG A 846 7.12 -0.29 -34.07
CA ARG A 846 6.60 -1.14 -32.98
C ARG A 846 7.63 -1.33 -31.87
N GLU A 847 8.90 -1.55 -32.22
CA GLU A 847 9.98 -1.64 -31.24
C GLU A 847 10.15 -0.33 -30.46
N GLY A 848 10.02 0.82 -31.14
CA GLY A 848 10.02 2.14 -30.50
C GLY A 848 8.93 2.31 -29.44
N LEU A 849 7.69 1.89 -29.73
CA LEU A 849 6.56 1.98 -28.81
C LEU A 849 6.73 1.10 -27.56
N LEU A 850 7.23 -0.13 -27.73
CA LEU A 850 7.50 -1.05 -26.62
C LEU A 850 8.63 -0.54 -25.71
N CYS A 851 9.66 0.06 -26.30
CA CYS A 851 10.77 0.67 -25.56
C CYS A 851 10.30 1.86 -24.71
N GLN A 852 9.36 2.66 -25.21
CA GLN A 852 8.75 3.77 -24.48
C GLN A 852 7.94 3.28 -23.27
N GLN A 853 7.03 2.30 -23.48
CA GLN A 853 6.20 1.75 -22.39
C GLN A 853 7.03 1.07 -21.29
N GLN A 854 8.15 0.43 -21.63
CA GLN A 854 9.06 -0.15 -20.64
C GLN A 854 9.85 0.90 -19.85
N ARG A 855 10.14 2.07 -20.43
CA ARG A 855 10.74 3.19 -19.71
C ARG A 855 9.77 3.77 -18.69
N ASP A 856 8.52 3.98 -19.09
CA ASP A 856 7.48 4.56 -18.23
C ASP A 856 7.15 3.66 -17.02
N LEU A 857 7.29 2.33 -17.16
CA LEU A 857 7.14 1.36 -16.05
C LEU A 857 8.30 1.33 -15.05
N ARG A 858 9.44 1.94 -15.37
CA ARG A 858 10.67 1.93 -14.53
C ARG A 858 10.94 3.26 -13.84
N GLU A 859 10.14 4.29 -14.10
CA GLU A 859 10.23 5.58 -13.42
C GLU A 859 9.39 5.57 -12.13
N TYR A 860 10.07 5.36 -11.00
CA TYR A 860 9.49 5.60 -9.67
C TYR A 860 9.73 7.06 -9.28
N THR A 861 8.70 7.89 -9.31
CA THR A 861 8.81 9.32 -8.97
C THR A 861 8.89 9.60 -7.46
N GLN A 862 8.65 8.61 -6.59
CA GLN A 862 8.72 8.77 -5.11
C GLN A 862 9.21 7.50 -4.39
N ALA A 863 10.51 7.23 -4.41
CA ALA A 863 11.14 6.26 -3.50
C ALA A 863 12.20 6.97 -2.64
N THR A 864 12.12 6.83 -1.32
CA THR A 864 13.13 7.32 -0.38
C THR A 864 14.21 6.25 -0.19
N ILE A 865 15.45 6.55 -0.58
CA ILE A 865 16.61 5.66 -0.42
C ILE A 865 17.51 6.24 0.67
N TYR A 866 17.83 5.43 1.69
CA TYR A 866 18.84 5.79 2.68
C TYR A 866 20.20 5.25 2.22
N VAL A 867 21.15 6.15 1.95
CA VAL A 867 22.52 5.80 1.54
C VAL A 867 23.45 6.07 2.71
N HIS A 868 24.13 5.02 3.19
CA HIS A 868 25.18 5.13 4.21
C HIS A 868 26.54 5.29 3.54
N LYS A 869 27.29 6.34 3.88
CA LYS A 869 28.67 6.51 3.41
C LYS A 869 29.62 5.90 4.45
N VAL A 870 30.17 4.74 4.14
CA VAL A 870 31.31 4.19 4.90
C VAL A 870 32.54 5.02 4.53
N VAL A 871 33.11 5.74 5.50
CA VAL A 871 34.35 6.50 5.30
C VAL A 871 35.47 5.70 5.96
N ASP A 872 36.23 4.97 5.14
CA ASP A 872 37.49 4.39 5.60
C ASP A 872 38.46 5.53 5.96
N ASN A 873 38.81 5.61 7.24
CA ASN A 873 39.75 6.58 7.77
C ASN A 873 41.18 6.25 7.33
N LYS A 874 41.54 6.60 6.09
CA LYS A 874 42.96 6.74 5.69
C LYS A 874 43.33 8.21 5.61
N LYS A 875 43.98 8.70 6.67
CA LYS A 875 44.80 9.91 6.60
C LYS A 875 45.93 9.67 5.60
N VAL A 876 45.92 10.36 4.46
CA VAL A 876 47.12 10.56 3.65
C VAL A 876 47.28 12.04 3.37
N ALA A 877 48.50 12.49 3.62
CA ALA A 877 48.96 13.86 3.59
C ALA A 877 48.77 14.56 2.24
N SER A 878 48.59 15.87 2.34
CA SER A 878 48.51 16.86 1.27
C SER A 878 49.72 16.85 0.33
N GLN A 879 49.49 16.55 -0.95
CA GLN A 879 50.24 17.13 -2.07
C GLN A 879 49.31 17.28 -3.30
N SER A 880 49.01 18.52 -3.66
CA SER A 880 48.65 18.96 -5.02
C SER A 880 49.92 18.87 -5.91
N PRO A 881 49.86 18.58 -7.24
CA PRO A 881 49.17 19.46 -8.18
C PRO A 881 48.59 18.83 -9.49
N THR A 882 47.73 19.62 -10.14
CA THR A 882 47.53 19.82 -11.60
C THR A 882 47.19 18.66 -12.56
N ALA A 883 46.04 18.87 -13.22
CA ALA A 883 45.76 18.75 -14.66
C ALA A 883 45.67 17.37 -15.34
N GLY A 884 44.58 17.19 -16.10
CA GLY A 884 44.55 16.35 -17.30
C GLY A 884 43.42 15.33 -17.38
N LEU A 885 42.30 15.70 -18.03
CA LEU A 885 41.56 14.76 -18.88
C LEU A 885 42.52 14.34 -20.02
N PRO A 886 42.56 13.06 -20.47
CA PRO A 886 41.57 12.64 -21.46
C PRO A 886 41.21 11.13 -21.54
N TRP A 887 39.97 10.90 -21.99
CA TRP A 887 39.52 10.00 -23.06
C TRP A 887 39.98 8.51 -23.19
N TRP A 888 38.95 7.63 -23.13
CA TRP A 888 38.58 6.50 -24.02
C TRP A 888 39.22 5.09 -23.92
N HIS A 889 38.27 4.13 -23.98
CA HIS A 889 38.25 2.81 -24.65
C HIS A 889 38.59 1.49 -23.90
N SER A 890 37.51 0.70 -23.79
CA SER A 890 37.35 -0.72 -24.21
C SER A 890 37.95 -1.85 -23.36
N GLY A 891 37.02 -2.69 -22.87
CA GLY A 891 37.22 -3.98 -22.22
C GLY A 891 35.90 -4.46 -21.64
#